data_AF-A0A0L0NR80-F1
#
_entry.id   AF-A0A0L0NR80-F1
#
_cell.length_a   1.000
_cell.length_b   1.000
_cell.length_c   1.000
_cell.angle_alpha   90.00
_cell.angle_beta   90.00
_cell.angle_gamma   90.00
#
_symmetry.space_group_name_H-M   'P 1'
#
loop_
_entity.id
_entity.type
_entity.pdbx_description
1 polymer ?
#
loop_
_entity_poly.entity_id
_entity_poly.type
_entity_poly.pdbx_seq_one_letter_code
_entity_poly.pdbx_strand_id
1 'polypeptide(L)'
;MVELETAEATTKHLRSKEILPLKAVEVALALLDGSLDVFLINKHHFVFNLLCDRLNDLTGKDFKIWKLEPLAWTLWERLWRMMGEVELDLDVRTKSFRRVKLVAIVASVLQQSTSGSNTELLEAMFSCVATILSSGYVDVDEFTATGLLSDYVKWLENETKEDAKINDWTTVILQIYQLPRQSSQYKPTKKSTARYFSSVLPHILNILSSPYDLLLEPTINLLKLQNRIFLFEIETPRSLCSHMDDVLAYDGLLQEAVELLFQEVVNNLAAKDIALCEAVFISITKCSKFSELSERLLQVLADVNRTLSPEFFQNMYIDEISRQPVRWGLVGHLVSLSPSLAVEKAQEIVDTTKGLSEEDICILAPRLAQGFIRAREFNSFIETFFPLGVSLNPCWNNEFVVNSLSSKCNELSANQFSTLLNLSLEKKQKETAVLLLKGLLMCPTSKRDAAVRVLESSQFSYPGWSEVVYFLLCNYGHKFLSDGLLKSVVPGKPQTKYDFYLTFRIAELTASFELVEEKEVARFIKKNSTTDTLALARRWLVLFEPFEKIHTAIIEKFMLDQGDALLELLKTEAPLVFELSGFLKSLLTYISKHPKFPNKSALFCMMPLPIYRKFFVSFTDDFCKDSIKSQESKIILKYIFQDANGSSLLEKDIKFFKKFLACDDTQITFEIGELVWDSHITNFKSQASSNFVNEILRHLEKNLKKDPSNTDLKLAQIVIKGKKPKSNDFNLAFEIVCELYVALVTKKKTLSNDLIAVLAYLPSPLLEKISILIKKLLKSMGKERLDDSLEQTLFALAVKTSASSFHGALYVISLFLALLNNSTFGSSQSVKSNLIAYFQSLPSGDFDKIYLHLLAAGEDAASPFLDPIIRILTILAHQLDKERIKEHTKLFVSTILLMSIRTKDVENIDTLHEYLSTITVMLSDHPWIFSQYAIELTLAYVVGTLKNSRFSNQSKSFIALIDVISYIALFHRFRITSRYHLLISALSEIMNHLTRKEATAEEGAVFSRLLVTLCEPPIQRSTKESESLTSQAAVYKRVLRKQAHILLINYVHMQVSAPLKSSITDALMPGIYSLFGLLSKLEMQLANQLLDLLGRVYFKNLYQGFKDHGKWKN
;
A
#
# COMPACT_ATOMS: atom_id res chain seq x y z
N MET A 1 29.07 -49.11 34.90
CA MET A 1 28.81 -49.41 33.48
C MET A 1 27.88 -50.60 33.44
N VAL A 2 26.71 -50.47 32.82
CA VAL A 2 25.80 -51.61 32.61
C VAL A 2 26.31 -52.34 31.37
N GLU A 3 26.67 -53.62 31.48
CA GLU A 3 27.03 -54.45 30.32
C GLU A 3 25.76 -54.68 29.48
N LEU A 4 25.67 -54.04 28.32
CA LEU A 4 24.56 -54.14 27.36
C LEU A 4 24.84 -55.22 26.31
N GLU A 5 25.20 -56.43 26.77
CA GLU A 5 25.66 -57.53 25.89
C GLU A 5 24.54 -58.50 25.48
N THR A 6 23.33 -58.36 26.03
CA THR A 6 22.19 -59.23 25.70
C THR A 6 20.91 -58.43 25.40
N ALA A 7 20.02 -58.99 24.57
CA ALA A 7 18.73 -58.38 24.24
C ALA A 7 17.87 -58.15 25.50
N GLU A 8 17.96 -59.04 26.49
CA GLU A 8 17.28 -58.89 27.78
C GLU A 8 17.87 -57.73 28.59
N ALA A 9 19.20 -57.64 28.70
CA ALA A 9 19.86 -56.55 29.42
C ALA A 9 19.52 -55.19 28.80
N THR A 10 19.56 -55.08 27.47
CA THR A 10 19.29 -53.83 26.73
C THR A 10 17.82 -53.42 26.83
N THR A 11 16.87 -54.34 26.69
CA THR A 11 15.44 -54.02 26.83
C THR A 11 15.05 -53.71 28.27
N LYS A 12 15.64 -54.38 29.27
CA LYS A 12 15.47 -54.09 30.70
C LYS A 12 16.04 -52.71 31.06
N HIS A 13 17.18 -52.34 30.47
CA HIS A 13 17.79 -51.02 30.65
C HIS A 13 16.88 -49.91 30.12
N LEU A 14 16.39 -50.03 28.88
CA LEU A 14 15.48 -49.05 28.26
C LEU A 14 14.11 -48.97 28.97
N ARG A 15 13.65 -50.09 29.57
CA ARG A 15 12.40 -50.13 30.37
C ARG A 15 12.56 -49.61 31.80
N SER A 16 13.78 -49.38 32.28
CA SER A 16 14.03 -48.88 33.64
C SER A 16 13.25 -47.60 33.93
N LYS A 17 12.78 -47.45 35.17
CA LYS A 17 12.15 -46.21 35.65
C LYS A 17 13.17 -45.13 36.02
N GLU A 18 14.41 -45.54 36.26
CA GLU A 18 15.49 -44.67 36.75
C GLU A 18 16.37 -44.12 35.62
N ILE A 19 16.13 -44.52 34.37
CA ILE A 19 16.91 -44.06 33.22
C ILE A 19 16.49 -42.65 32.80
N LEU A 20 17.48 -41.78 32.61
CA LEU A 20 17.26 -40.42 32.09
C LEU A 20 16.86 -40.48 30.61
N PRO A 21 15.94 -39.62 30.13
CA PRO A 21 15.47 -39.61 28.74
C PRO A 21 16.60 -39.58 27.71
N LEU A 22 17.55 -38.65 27.85
CA LEU A 22 18.71 -38.52 26.97
C LEU A 22 19.48 -39.84 26.83
N LYS A 23 19.86 -40.47 27.95
CA LYS A 23 20.60 -41.73 27.96
C LYS A 23 19.79 -42.88 27.35
N ALA A 24 18.47 -42.88 27.56
CA ALA A 24 17.59 -43.88 26.96
C ALA A 24 17.48 -43.70 25.44
N VAL A 25 17.42 -42.46 24.95
CA VAL A 25 17.40 -42.14 23.52
C VAL A 25 18.74 -42.49 22.86
N GLU A 26 19.87 -42.21 23.49
CA GLU A 26 21.21 -42.61 23.01
C GLU A 26 21.33 -44.12 22.85
N VAL A 27 20.91 -44.89 23.86
CA VAL A 27 20.92 -46.36 23.80
C VAL A 27 19.95 -46.88 22.74
N ALA A 28 18.77 -46.26 22.58
CA ALA A 28 17.81 -46.62 21.55
C ALA A 28 18.35 -46.34 20.14
N LEU A 29 19.05 -45.22 19.92
CA LEU A 29 19.72 -44.91 18.66
C LEU A 29 20.84 -45.92 18.35
N ALA A 30 21.73 -46.18 19.32
CA ALA A 30 22.79 -47.19 19.16
C ALA A 30 22.25 -48.59 18.84
N LEU A 31 21.09 -48.96 19.41
CA LEU A 31 20.39 -50.20 19.08
C LEU A 31 19.86 -50.18 17.63
N LEU A 32 19.22 -49.09 17.19
CA LEU A 32 18.68 -48.96 15.83
C LEU A 32 19.79 -48.94 14.76
N ASP A 33 20.88 -48.22 15.02
CA ASP A 33 22.02 -48.07 14.12
C ASP A 33 22.91 -49.33 14.07
N GLY A 34 22.66 -50.31 14.95
CA GLY A 34 23.42 -51.56 15.00
C GLY A 34 24.80 -51.42 15.63
N SER A 35 25.02 -50.34 16.39
CA SER A 35 26.28 -50.09 17.12
C SER A 35 26.40 -50.89 18.42
N LEU A 36 25.30 -51.46 18.90
CA LEU A 36 25.30 -52.43 20.00
C LEU A 36 25.41 -53.84 19.44
N ASP A 37 26.32 -54.65 19.99
CA ASP A 37 26.47 -56.08 19.67
C ASP A 37 25.34 -56.91 20.32
N VAL A 38 24.10 -56.60 19.94
CA VAL A 38 22.88 -57.18 20.51
C VAL A 38 21.89 -57.49 19.40
N PHE A 39 21.52 -58.76 19.28
CA PHE A 39 20.52 -59.21 18.33
C PHE A 39 19.10 -59.10 18.93
N LEU A 40 18.34 -58.08 18.53
CA LEU A 40 16.92 -57.89 18.89
C LEU A 40 16.05 -57.84 17.64
N ILE A 41 15.18 -58.85 17.47
CA ILE A 41 14.21 -58.93 16.38
C ILE A 41 13.17 -57.81 16.54
N ASN A 42 12.82 -57.13 15.44
CA ASN A 42 11.87 -56.01 15.41
C ASN A 42 12.22 -54.88 16.42
N LYS A 43 13.52 -54.60 16.59
CA LYS A 43 14.03 -53.56 17.48
C LYS A 43 13.31 -52.20 17.31
N HIS A 44 12.91 -51.85 16.09
CA HIS A 44 12.16 -50.63 15.80
C HIS A 44 10.74 -50.62 16.36
N HIS A 45 10.02 -51.75 16.33
CA HIS A 45 8.71 -51.86 16.97
C HIS A 45 8.82 -51.68 18.48
N PHE A 46 9.85 -52.27 19.10
CA PHE A 46 10.09 -52.13 20.53
C PHE A 46 10.34 -50.67 20.92
N VAL A 47 11.25 -49.98 20.22
CA VAL A 47 11.56 -48.57 20.52
C VAL A 47 10.37 -47.66 20.25
N PHE A 48 9.60 -47.90 19.19
CA PHE A 48 8.37 -47.13 18.92
C PHE A 48 7.33 -47.27 20.04
N ASN A 49 7.07 -48.50 20.49
CA ASN A 49 6.17 -48.76 21.62
C ASN A 49 6.65 -48.11 22.92
N LEU A 50 7.97 -48.16 23.18
CA LEU A 50 8.57 -47.50 24.33
C LEU A 50 8.29 -45.99 24.29
N LEU A 51 8.50 -45.33 23.15
CA LEU A 51 8.24 -43.89 23.03
C LEU A 51 6.75 -43.57 23.19
N CYS A 52 5.86 -44.34 22.57
CA CYS A 52 4.42 -44.19 22.76
C CYS A 52 4.01 -44.30 24.23
N ASP A 53 4.57 -45.27 24.98
CA ASP A 53 4.26 -45.43 26.40
C ASP A 53 4.84 -44.29 27.26
N ARG A 54 6.08 -43.88 27.00
CA ARG A 54 6.80 -42.87 27.79
C ARG A 54 6.24 -41.46 27.58
N LEU A 55 6.03 -41.06 26.33
CA LEU A 55 5.54 -39.72 25.98
C LEU A 55 4.07 -39.53 26.37
N ASN A 56 3.28 -40.61 26.38
CA ASN A 56 1.87 -40.59 26.75
C ASN A 56 1.64 -40.58 28.27
N ASP A 57 2.69 -40.59 29.10
CA ASP A 57 2.57 -40.46 30.55
C ASP A 57 2.29 -39.01 30.97
N LEU A 58 1.00 -38.66 31.04
CA LEU A 58 0.53 -37.32 31.45
C LEU A 58 0.40 -37.19 32.98
N THR A 59 0.20 -38.29 33.71
CA THR A 59 -0.22 -38.26 35.13
C THR A 59 0.78 -38.94 36.09
N GLY A 60 1.64 -39.83 35.60
CA GLY A 60 2.64 -40.54 36.37
C GLY A 60 3.77 -39.66 36.87
N LYS A 61 4.52 -40.14 37.86
CA LYS A 61 5.71 -39.45 38.39
C LYS A 61 6.99 -39.81 37.64
N ASP A 62 6.98 -40.94 36.92
CA ASP A 62 8.20 -41.61 36.47
C ASP A 62 8.69 -41.11 35.09
N PHE A 63 7.80 -40.71 34.17
CA PHE A 63 8.20 -40.42 32.77
C PHE A 63 7.80 -39.04 32.24
N LYS A 64 7.29 -38.13 33.08
CA LYS A 64 6.85 -36.79 32.66
C LYS A 64 7.91 -35.97 31.92
N ILE A 65 9.19 -36.15 32.24
CA ILE A 65 10.30 -35.42 31.62
C ILE A 65 10.65 -35.89 30.20
N TRP A 66 10.16 -37.07 29.76
CA TRP A 66 10.48 -37.61 28.43
C TRP A 66 9.98 -36.72 27.29
N LYS A 67 8.84 -36.05 27.46
CA LYS A 67 8.30 -35.13 26.45
C LYS A 67 9.04 -33.80 26.37
N LEU A 68 9.93 -33.51 27.33
CA LEU A 68 10.77 -32.32 27.36
C LEU A 68 12.17 -32.58 26.76
N GLU A 69 12.45 -33.80 26.31
CA GLU A 69 13.72 -34.17 25.68
C GLU A 69 13.61 -34.01 24.15
N PRO A 70 14.32 -33.07 23.51
CA PRO A 70 14.23 -32.84 22.06
C PRO A 70 14.54 -34.09 21.24
N LEU A 71 15.58 -34.85 21.64
CA LEU A 71 15.99 -36.05 20.89
C LEU A 71 14.95 -37.17 20.94
N ALA A 72 14.06 -37.19 21.94
CA ALA A 72 12.96 -38.14 21.98
C ALA A 72 11.95 -37.89 20.85
N TRP A 73 11.69 -36.61 20.52
CA TRP A 73 10.83 -36.22 19.40
C TRP A 73 11.47 -36.53 18.04
N THR A 74 12.76 -36.23 17.88
CA THR A 74 13.51 -36.57 16.66
C THR A 74 13.56 -38.08 16.43
N LEU A 75 13.77 -38.87 17.50
CA LEU A 75 13.73 -40.32 17.41
C LEU A 75 12.33 -40.83 17.03
N TRP A 76 11.28 -40.23 17.59
CA TRP A 76 9.90 -40.61 17.27
C TRP A 76 9.54 -40.31 15.82
N GLU A 77 9.96 -39.14 15.30
CA GLU A 77 9.84 -38.77 13.89
C GLU A 77 10.58 -39.75 12.97
N ARG A 78 11.82 -40.09 13.31
CA ARG A 78 12.64 -41.06 12.55
C ARG A 78 11.95 -42.42 12.47
N LEU A 79 11.46 -42.93 13.60
CA LEU A 79 10.73 -44.20 13.66
C LEU A 79 9.40 -44.14 12.91
N TRP A 80 8.70 -43.00 12.96
CA TRP A 80 7.45 -42.80 12.24
C TRP A 80 7.62 -42.94 10.73
N ARG A 81 8.69 -42.33 10.17
CA ARG A 81 9.06 -42.44 8.75
C ARG A 81 9.48 -43.86 8.39
N MET A 82 10.38 -44.46 9.19
CA MET A 82 10.90 -45.79 8.93
C MET A 82 9.81 -46.87 8.96
N MET A 83 8.84 -46.77 9.89
CA MET A 83 7.68 -47.68 9.95
C MET A 83 6.57 -47.32 8.94
N GLY A 84 6.79 -46.30 8.09
CA GLY A 84 5.83 -45.81 7.11
C GLY A 84 5.87 -46.53 5.75
N GLU A 85 6.92 -47.30 5.47
CA GLU A 85 7.16 -47.87 4.14
C GLU A 85 6.58 -49.27 3.95
N VAL A 86 6.50 -50.06 5.02
CA VAL A 86 6.10 -51.48 4.99
C VAL A 86 4.70 -51.65 5.61
N GLU A 87 3.82 -52.39 4.94
CA GLU A 87 2.41 -52.57 5.36
C GLU A 87 2.25 -53.17 6.76
N LEU A 88 3.11 -54.15 7.12
CA LEU A 88 3.13 -54.73 8.46
C LEU A 88 3.51 -53.70 9.54
N ASP A 89 4.49 -52.84 9.24
CA ASP A 89 4.97 -51.81 10.16
C ASP A 89 3.94 -50.69 10.31
N LEU A 90 3.20 -50.36 9.25
CA LEU A 90 2.08 -49.42 9.28
C LEU A 90 0.94 -49.86 10.21
N ASP A 91 0.59 -51.15 10.19
CA ASP A 91 -0.46 -51.70 11.07
C ASP A 91 -0.01 -51.68 12.54
N VAL A 92 1.23 -52.09 12.83
CA VAL A 92 1.81 -52.02 14.18
C VAL A 92 1.89 -50.56 14.66
N ARG A 93 2.41 -49.65 13.83
CA ARG A 93 2.47 -48.20 14.11
C ARG A 93 1.10 -47.65 14.48
N THR A 94 0.08 -47.95 13.68
CA THR A 94 -1.28 -47.46 13.87
C THR A 94 -1.91 -48.00 15.15
N LYS A 95 -1.74 -49.29 15.44
CA LYS A 95 -2.24 -49.93 16.67
C LYS A 95 -1.63 -49.33 17.92
N SER A 96 -0.32 -49.14 17.94
CA SER A 96 0.40 -48.58 19.08
C SER A 96 0.09 -47.10 19.28
N PHE A 97 0.02 -46.34 18.19
CA PHE A 97 -0.25 -44.90 18.24
C PHE A 97 -1.70 -44.56 18.61
N ARG A 98 -2.68 -45.45 18.37
CA ARG A 98 -4.10 -45.20 18.65
C ARG A 98 -4.40 -44.82 20.12
N ARG A 99 -3.55 -45.23 21.07
CA ARG A 99 -3.72 -44.92 22.51
C ARG A 99 -3.00 -43.64 22.94
N VAL A 100 -2.22 -43.03 22.04
CA VAL A 100 -1.42 -41.84 22.31
C VAL A 100 -2.30 -40.60 22.23
N LYS A 101 -2.36 -39.84 23.32
CA LYS A 101 -3.09 -38.58 23.38
C LYS A 101 -2.23 -37.43 22.87
N LEU A 102 -1.85 -37.48 21.59
CA LEU A 102 -0.87 -36.57 20.98
C LEU A 102 -1.14 -35.10 21.33
N VAL A 103 -2.38 -34.63 21.14
CA VAL A 103 -2.77 -33.24 21.39
C VAL A 103 -2.56 -32.82 22.85
N ALA A 104 -2.83 -33.72 23.81
CA ALA A 104 -2.59 -33.46 25.22
C ALA A 104 -1.09 -33.48 25.59
N ILE A 105 -0.28 -34.28 24.88
CA ILE A 105 1.17 -34.29 25.03
C ILE A 105 1.74 -32.94 24.56
N VAL A 106 1.34 -32.48 23.37
CA VAL A 106 1.77 -31.18 22.81
C VAL A 106 1.36 -30.02 23.71
N ALA A 107 0.10 -30.00 24.18
CA ALA A 107 -0.38 -28.99 25.14
C ALA A 107 0.47 -28.99 26.43
N SER A 108 0.81 -30.16 26.95
CA SER A 108 1.67 -30.29 28.14
C SER A 108 3.10 -29.79 27.91
N VAL A 109 3.64 -29.88 26.69
CA VAL A 109 4.97 -29.33 26.37
C VAL A 109 4.91 -27.81 26.31
N LEU A 110 3.92 -27.24 25.59
CA LEU A 110 3.74 -25.78 25.49
C LEU A 110 3.54 -25.11 26.85
N GLN A 111 2.82 -25.76 27.76
CA GLN A 111 2.62 -25.25 29.12
C GLN A 111 3.90 -25.26 29.98
N GLN A 112 4.88 -26.10 29.62
CA GLN A 112 6.13 -26.29 30.37
C GLN A 112 7.33 -25.60 29.72
N SER A 113 7.22 -25.19 28.46
CA SER A 113 8.23 -24.39 27.79
C SER A 113 8.17 -22.93 28.27
N THR A 114 9.13 -22.52 29.11
CA THR A 114 9.33 -21.12 29.50
C THR A 114 10.25 -20.38 28.53
N SER A 115 10.05 -19.06 28.43
CA SER A 115 10.69 -18.14 27.49
C SER A 115 12.23 -18.22 27.45
N GLY A 116 12.77 -18.38 26.23
CA GLY A 116 14.18 -18.18 25.90
C GLY A 116 15.13 -19.40 25.90
N SER A 117 14.71 -20.61 26.33
CA SER A 117 15.63 -21.76 26.49
C SER A 117 15.20 -23.07 25.81
N ASN A 118 14.08 -23.11 25.07
CA ASN A 118 13.49 -24.38 24.58
C ASN A 118 13.21 -24.43 23.06
N THR A 119 13.86 -23.58 22.25
CA THR A 119 13.62 -23.55 20.78
C THR A 119 13.86 -24.91 20.11
N GLU A 120 14.91 -25.64 20.53
CA GLU A 120 15.24 -26.96 20.01
C GLU A 120 14.14 -28.01 20.32
N LEU A 121 13.56 -27.95 21.53
CA LEU A 121 12.46 -28.84 21.93
C LEU A 121 11.21 -28.59 21.08
N LEU A 122 10.82 -27.33 20.92
CA LEU A 122 9.63 -26.94 20.16
C LEU A 122 9.81 -27.29 18.69
N GLU A 123 10.98 -27.04 18.11
CA GLU A 123 11.30 -27.41 16.74
C GLU A 123 11.20 -28.91 16.52
N ALA A 124 11.83 -29.73 17.37
CA ALA A 124 11.76 -31.19 17.27
C ALA A 124 10.32 -31.69 17.43
N MET A 125 9.56 -31.13 18.39
CA MET A 125 8.15 -31.48 18.60
C MET A 125 7.29 -31.12 17.39
N PHE A 126 7.34 -29.89 16.89
CA PHE A 126 6.50 -29.44 15.78
C PHE A 126 6.85 -30.15 14.46
N SER A 127 8.13 -30.44 14.21
CA SER A 127 8.56 -31.26 13.07
C SER A 127 7.98 -32.68 13.13
N CYS A 128 8.05 -33.31 14.31
CA CYS A 128 7.49 -34.63 14.55
C CYS A 128 5.97 -34.64 14.36
N VAL A 129 5.25 -33.68 14.96
CA VAL A 129 3.79 -33.56 14.87
C VAL A 129 3.36 -33.29 13.43
N ALA A 130 4.05 -32.42 12.69
CA ALA A 130 3.76 -32.18 11.27
C ALA A 130 3.91 -33.46 10.43
N THR A 131 4.96 -34.25 10.70
CA THR A 131 5.18 -35.56 10.04
C THR A 131 4.08 -36.57 10.38
N ILE A 132 3.59 -36.57 11.62
CA ILE A 132 2.46 -37.42 12.03
C ILE A 132 1.16 -36.96 11.35
N LEU A 133 0.89 -35.65 11.26
CA LEU A 133 -0.33 -35.13 10.64
C LEU A 133 -0.40 -35.38 9.13
N SER A 134 0.75 -35.44 8.44
CA SER A 134 0.79 -35.66 6.99
C SER A 134 0.47 -37.10 6.56
N SER A 135 0.69 -38.07 7.45
CA SER A 135 0.67 -39.51 7.11
C SER A 135 -0.03 -40.40 8.15
N GLY A 136 -0.56 -39.79 9.22
CA GLY A 136 -1.20 -40.45 10.35
C GLY A 136 -2.63 -39.99 10.58
N TYR A 137 -3.35 -40.76 11.39
CA TYR A 137 -4.68 -40.40 11.87
C TYR A 137 -4.58 -39.85 13.30
N VAL A 138 -4.96 -38.59 13.48
CA VAL A 138 -5.04 -37.91 14.78
C VAL A 138 -6.51 -37.64 15.09
N ASP A 139 -7.01 -38.23 16.18
CA ASP A 139 -8.36 -37.98 16.68
C ASP A 139 -8.30 -37.01 17.86
N VAL A 140 -9.18 -35.99 17.84
CA VAL A 140 -9.24 -34.95 18.86
C VAL A 140 -10.64 -34.37 18.96
N ASP A 141 -11.15 -34.20 20.17
CA ASP A 141 -12.41 -33.51 20.41
C ASP A 141 -12.24 -31.98 20.41
N GLU A 142 -13.32 -31.25 20.12
CA GLU A 142 -13.30 -29.80 19.98
C GLU A 142 -12.82 -29.07 21.26
N PHE A 143 -13.14 -29.58 22.45
CA PHE A 143 -12.76 -28.94 23.70
C PHE A 143 -11.25 -29.07 23.97
N THR A 144 -10.68 -30.22 23.64
CA THR A 144 -9.23 -30.47 23.72
C THR A 144 -8.48 -29.67 22.66
N ALA A 145 -8.97 -29.62 21.42
CA ALA A 145 -8.37 -28.83 20.34
C ALA A 145 -8.38 -27.32 20.64
N THR A 146 -9.48 -26.79 21.17
CA THR A 146 -9.59 -25.40 21.64
C THR A 146 -8.63 -25.14 22.82
N GLY A 147 -8.39 -26.16 23.65
CA GLY A 147 -7.42 -26.10 24.72
C GLY A 147 -5.99 -25.97 24.24
N LEU A 148 -5.59 -26.79 23.27
CA LEU A 148 -4.28 -26.67 22.64
C LEU A 148 -4.08 -25.28 22.04
N LEU A 149 -5.08 -24.75 21.34
CA LEU A 149 -5.01 -23.39 20.79
C LEU A 149 -4.84 -22.35 21.90
N SER A 150 -5.55 -22.49 23.02
CA SER A 150 -5.40 -21.61 24.20
C SER A 150 -3.99 -21.64 24.75
N ASP A 151 -3.41 -22.83 24.95
CA ASP A 151 -2.04 -22.97 25.46
C ASP A 151 -1.02 -22.38 24.47
N TYR A 152 -1.24 -22.56 23.16
CA TYR A 152 -0.38 -22.01 22.11
C TYR A 152 -0.40 -20.48 22.04
N VAL A 153 -1.58 -19.84 22.01
CA VAL A 153 -1.66 -18.38 21.91
C VAL A 153 -1.15 -17.70 23.19
N LYS A 154 -1.32 -18.34 24.35
CA LYS A 154 -0.70 -17.92 25.61
C LYS A 154 0.82 -17.96 25.54
N TRP A 155 1.37 -19.04 25.00
CA TRP A 155 2.81 -19.16 24.80
C TRP A 155 3.31 -18.10 23.82
N LEU A 156 2.63 -17.93 22.67
CA LEU A 156 3.01 -16.98 21.62
C LEU A 156 2.97 -15.52 22.08
N GLU A 157 2.02 -15.14 22.93
CA GLU A 157 1.94 -13.78 23.48
C GLU A 157 3.15 -13.43 24.37
N ASN A 158 3.73 -14.42 25.05
CA ASN A 158 4.81 -14.22 26.02
C ASN A 158 6.23 -14.34 25.44
N GLU A 159 6.38 -14.72 24.16
CA GLU A 159 7.68 -14.95 23.52
C GLU A 159 8.14 -13.78 22.62
N THR A 160 9.46 -13.67 22.44
CA THR A 160 10.05 -12.68 21.53
C THR A 160 9.75 -13.03 20.07
N LYS A 161 9.11 -12.10 19.37
CA LYS A 161 8.49 -12.26 18.03
C LYS A 161 9.49 -12.30 16.85
N GLU A 162 10.64 -12.95 16.97
CA GLU A 162 11.74 -12.83 15.97
C GLU A 162 12.05 -14.14 15.20
N ASP A 163 11.35 -15.24 15.45
CA ASP A 163 11.63 -16.54 14.81
C ASP A 163 10.61 -16.89 13.70
N ALA A 164 11.09 -16.97 12.46
CA ALA A 164 10.28 -17.34 11.30
C ALA A 164 9.63 -18.74 11.39
N LYS A 165 10.19 -19.66 12.19
CA LYS A 165 9.65 -21.03 12.40
C LYS A 165 8.27 -21.02 13.05
N ILE A 166 7.92 -19.96 13.77
CA ILE A 166 6.60 -19.79 14.40
C ILE A 166 5.47 -19.86 13.35
N ASN A 167 5.73 -19.45 12.10
CA ASN A 167 4.76 -19.55 11.00
C ASN A 167 4.36 -21.01 10.71
N ASP A 168 5.33 -21.92 10.71
CA ASP A 168 5.07 -23.34 10.51
C ASP A 168 4.34 -23.95 11.72
N TRP A 169 4.74 -23.54 12.93
CA TRP A 169 4.12 -24.00 14.17
C TRP A 169 2.66 -23.57 14.28
N THR A 170 2.35 -22.32 13.93
CA THR A 170 0.98 -21.79 13.86
C THR A 170 0.14 -22.63 12.89
N THR A 171 0.70 -22.97 11.73
CA THR A 171 0.02 -23.78 10.72
C THR A 171 -0.34 -25.15 11.28
N VAL A 172 0.59 -25.82 11.98
CA VAL A 172 0.35 -27.13 12.62
C VAL A 172 -0.76 -27.03 13.68
N ILE A 173 -0.72 -26.02 14.56
CA ILE A 173 -1.74 -25.84 15.61
C ILE A 173 -3.12 -25.60 15.01
N LEU A 174 -3.22 -24.75 13.99
CA LEU A 174 -4.48 -24.46 13.33
C LEU A 174 -5.02 -25.66 12.54
N GLN A 175 -4.15 -26.49 11.94
CA GLN A 175 -4.57 -27.75 11.34
C GLN A 175 -5.23 -28.68 12.37
N ILE A 176 -4.61 -28.85 13.55
CA ILE A 176 -5.18 -29.65 14.65
C ILE A 176 -6.52 -29.06 15.12
N TYR A 177 -6.59 -27.74 15.29
CA TYR A 177 -7.81 -27.04 15.69
C TYR A 177 -8.96 -27.22 14.70
N GLN A 178 -8.65 -27.39 13.41
CA GLN A 178 -9.64 -27.57 12.35
C GLN A 178 -10.13 -29.02 12.21
N LEU A 179 -9.41 -30.03 12.73
CA LEU A 179 -9.81 -31.46 12.60
C LEU A 179 -11.26 -31.73 13.04
N PRO A 180 -11.75 -31.26 14.21
CA PRO A 180 -13.14 -31.48 14.63
C PRO A 180 -14.17 -30.76 13.74
N ARG A 181 -13.73 -29.80 12.92
CA ARG A 181 -14.57 -28.86 12.16
C ARG A 181 -14.77 -29.25 10.71
N GLN A 182 -14.13 -30.31 10.25
CA GLN A 182 -14.18 -30.74 8.85
C GLN A 182 -15.53 -31.39 8.47
N SER A 183 -16.41 -31.64 9.43
CA SER A 183 -17.76 -32.15 9.20
C SER A 183 -18.67 -31.09 8.56
N SER A 184 -19.41 -31.47 7.53
CA SER A 184 -20.41 -30.62 6.87
C SER A 184 -21.60 -30.25 7.78
N GLN A 185 -21.77 -30.93 8.92
CA GLN A 185 -22.80 -30.65 9.93
C GLN A 185 -22.23 -30.03 11.22
N TYR A 186 -20.97 -29.55 11.18
CA TYR A 186 -20.31 -29.03 12.36
C TYR A 186 -21.08 -27.86 13.00
N LYS A 187 -21.29 -27.97 14.32
CA LYS A 187 -21.76 -26.88 15.19
C LYS A 187 -20.88 -26.83 16.44
N PRO A 188 -20.39 -25.65 16.87
CA PRO A 188 -19.58 -25.54 18.07
C PRO A 188 -20.34 -26.00 19.31
N THR A 189 -19.67 -26.72 20.20
CA THR A 189 -20.25 -27.03 21.51
C THR A 189 -20.24 -25.79 22.42
N LYS A 190 -21.25 -25.65 23.29
CA LYS A 190 -21.29 -24.54 24.27
C LYS A 190 -20.02 -24.47 25.13
N LYS A 191 -19.44 -25.63 25.47
CA LYS A 191 -18.25 -25.74 26.31
C LYS A 191 -16.98 -25.26 25.58
N SER A 192 -16.81 -25.61 24.30
CA SER A 192 -15.69 -25.09 23.49
C SER A 192 -15.86 -23.61 23.20
N THR A 193 -17.09 -23.14 22.94
CA THR A 193 -17.38 -21.71 22.73
C THR A 193 -17.01 -20.87 23.96
N ALA A 194 -17.47 -21.27 25.14
CA ALA A 194 -17.13 -20.56 26.39
C ALA A 194 -15.61 -20.56 26.65
N ARG A 195 -14.92 -21.69 26.38
CA ARG A 195 -13.45 -21.77 26.50
C ARG A 195 -12.74 -20.85 25.50
N TYR A 196 -13.24 -20.73 24.28
CA TYR A 196 -12.66 -19.83 23.28
C TYR A 196 -12.75 -18.37 23.74
N PHE A 197 -13.94 -17.92 24.15
CA PHE A 197 -14.13 -16.54 24.63
C PHE A 197 -13.31 -16.22 25.88
N SER A 198 -13.25 -17.13 26.85
CA SER A 198 -12.53 -16.88 28.11
C SER A 198 -11.01 -17.07 28.03
N SER A 199 -10.52 -17.97 27.18
CA SER A 199 -9.12 -18.45 27.25
C SER A 199 -8.33 -18.39 25.94
N VAL A 200 -8.96 -18.07 24.80
CA VAL A 200 -8.28 -17.95 23.50
C VAL A 200 -8.36 -16.53 22.97
N LEU A 201 -9.59 -15.98 22.91
CA LEU A 201 -9.87 -14.68 22.32
C LEU A 201 -9.04 -13.53 22.94
N PRO A 202 -8.91 -13.41 24.28
CA PRO A 202 -8.15 -12.30 24.88
C PRO A 202 -6.69 -12.26 24.40
N HIS A 203 -6.03 -13.43 24.37
CA HIS A 203 -4.64 -13.55 23.92
C HIS A 203 -4.48 -13.26 22.43
N ILE A 204 -5.40 -13.76 21.58
CA ILE A 204 -5.38 -13.43 20.14
C ILE A 204 -5.53 -11.92 19.94
N LEU A 205 -6.47 -11.28 20.64
CA LEU A 205 -6.69 -9.84 20.50
C LEU A 205 -5.45 -9.04 20.91
N ASN A 206 -4.82 -9.39 22.03
CA ASN A 206 -3.57 -8.76 22.47
C ASN A 206 -2.43 -8.93 21.45
N ILE A 207 -2.29 -10.12 20.85
CA ILE A 207 -1.30 -10.38 19.80
C ILE A 207 -1.57 -9.50 18.57
N LEU A 208 -2.83 -9.41 18.13
CA LEU A 208 -3.24 -8.67 16.93
C LEU A 208 -3.21 -7.15 17.12
N SER A 209 -3.38 -6.65 18.35
CA SER A 209 -3.32 -5.21 18.66
C SER A 209 -1.89 -4.72 18.95
N SER A 210 -0.97 -5.62 19.25
CA SER A 210 0.42 -5.28 19.59
C SER A 210 1.31 -5.24 18.35
N PRO A 211 2.39 -4.43 18.35
CA PRO A 211 3.38 -4.47 17.28
C PRO A 211 4.02 -5.87 17.16
N TYR A 212 4.33 -6.27 15.93
CA TYR A 212 4.93 -7.57 15.59
C TYR A 212 6.00 -7.40 14.52
N ASP A 213 6.94 -8.34 14.44
CA ASP A 213 7.95 -8.41 13.39
C ASP A 213 7.29 -8.83 12.07
N LEU A 214 7.68 -8.21 10.95
CA LEU A 214 7.23 -8.57 9.60
C LEU A 214 7.43 -10.06 9.28
N LEU A 215 8.43 -10.72 9.88
CA LEU A 215 8.64 -12.16 9.74
C LEU A 215 7.45 -13.01 10.22
N LEU A 216 6.61 -12.50 11.14
CA LEU A 216 5.43 -13.19 11.67
C LEU A 216 4.12 -12.81 10.96
N GLU A 217 4.17 -12.02 9.89
CA GLU A 217 2.98 -11.64 9.13
C GLU A 217 2.09 -12.84 8.73
N PRO A 218 2.63 -14.01 8.29
CA PRO A 218 1.81 -15.18 8.02
C PRO A 218 1.04 -15.69 9.23
N THR A 219 1.70 -15.78 10.39
CA THR A 219 1.08 -16.17 11.68
C THR A 219 -0.06 -15.22 12.05
N ILE A 220 0.19 -13.92 11.99
CA ILE A 220 -0.80 -12.89 12.32
C ILE A 220 -2.02 -12.98 11.40
N ASN A 221 -1.80 -13.15 10.09
CA ASN A 221 -2.88 -13.31 9.11
C ASN A 221 -3.71 -14.57 9.37
N LEU A 222 -3.06 -15.70 9.69
CA LEU A 222 -3.74 -16.95 10.02
C LEU A 222 -4.59 -16.82 11.29
N LEU A 223 -4.06 -16.23 12.36
CA LEU A 223 -4.81 -16.00 13.61
C LEU A 223 -5.97 -15.03 13.41
N LYS A 224 -5.77 -13.94 12.65
CA LYS A 224 -6.83 -12.98 12.32
C LYS A 224 -7.95 -13.65 11.54
N LEU A 225 -7.62 -14.42 10.51
CA LEU A 225 -8.60 -15.18 9.73
C LEU A 225 -9.36 -16.18 10.62
N GLN A 226 -8.63 -16.95 11.44
CA GLN A 226 -9.23 -17.92 12.33
C GLN A 226 -10.20 -17.29 13.34
N ASN A 227 -9.84 -16.12 13.87
CA ASN A 227 -10.66 -15.38 14.81
C ASN A 227 -11.94 -14.86 14.15
N ARG A 228 -11.81 -14.30 12.94
CA ARG A 228 -12.95 -13.81 12.16
C ARG A 228 -13.94 -14.92 11.83
N ILE A 229 -13.46 -16.06 11.36
CA ILE A 229 -14.29 -17.24 11.07
C ILE A 229 -15.06 -17.65 12.34
N PHE A 230 -14.34 -17.76 13.47
CA PHE A 230 -14.97 -18.18 14.72
C PHE A 230 -16.01 -17.19 15.23
N LEU A 231 -15.78 -15.88 15.15
CA LEU A 231 -16.69 -14.87 15.70
C LEU A 231 -17.89 -14.58 14.80
N PHE A 232 -17.73 -14.63 13.47
CA PHE A 232 -18.70 -14.03 12.54
C PHE A 232 -19.30 -14.98 11.49
N GLU A 233 -18.63 -16.09 11.18
CA GLU A 233 -19.10 -17.02 10.13
C GLU A 233 -19.81 -18.24 10.70
N ILE A 234 -19.40 -18.68 11.90
CA ILE A 234 -20.09 -19.74 12.63
C ILE A 234 -21.35 -19.14 13.31
N GLU A 235 -22.34 -19.92 13.75
CA GLU A 235 -23.58 -19.41 14.43
C GLU A 235 -23.32 -18.65 15.78
N THR A 236 -22.08 -18.24 16.04
CA THR A 236 -21.52 -17.56 17.21
C THR A 236 -21.83 -16.07 17.38
N PRO A 237 -22.18 -15.24 16.37
CA PRO A 237 -22.50 -13.82 16.56
C PRO A 237 -23.56 -13.59 17.64
N ARG A 238 -24.57 -14.46 17.69
CA ARG A 238 -25.65 -14.38 18.69
C ARG A 238 -25.19 -14.69 20.11
N SER A 239 -24.08 -15.40 20.26
CA SER A 239 -23.46 -15.73 21.55
C SER A 239 -22.35 -14.78 21.96
N LEU A 240 -21.98 -13.82 21.10
CA LEU A 240 -20.91 -12.86 21.40
C LEU A 240 -21.26 -12.04 22.64
N CYS A 241 -22.41 -11.36 22.66
CA CYS A 241 -22.84 -10.55 23.80
C CYS A 241 -22.91 -11.33 25.10
N SER A 242 -23.38 -12.59 25.08
CA SER A 242 -23.49 -13.39 26.30
C SER A 242 -22.15 -13.77 26.93
N HIS A 243 -21.03 -13.65 26.19
CA HIS A 243 -19.68 -13.94 26.69
C HIS A 243 -18.80 -12.68 26.77
N MET A 244 -19.33 -11.48 26.46
CA MET A 244 -18.53 -10.26 26.53
C MET A 244 -18.03 -10.00 27.95
N ASP A 245 -18.85 -10.25 28.97
CA ASP A 245 -18.45 -10.09 30.37
C ASP A 245 -17.26 -10.99 30.73
N ASP A 246 -17.23 -12.23 30.21
CA ASP A 246 -16.11 -13.17 30.42
C ASP A 246 -14.81 -12.68 29.75
N VAL A 247 -14.93 -12.10 28.55
CA VAL A 247 -13.79 -11.52 27.81
C VAL A 247 -13.24 -10.30 28.55
N LEU A 248 -14.13 -9.39 28.96
CA LEU A 248 -13.77 -8.13 29.61
C LEU A 248 -13.27 -8.33 31.05
N ALA A 249 -13.63 -9.44 31.69
CA ALA A 249 -13.12 -9.83 32.99
C ALA A 249 -11.63 -10.23 32.95
N TYR A 250 -11.08 -10.61 31.80
CA TYR A 250 -9.67 -11.02 31.67
C TYR A 250 -8.71 -9.89 32.10
N ASP A 251 -7.89 -10.13 33.11
CA ASP A 251 -7.04 -9.08 33.73
C ASP A 251 -5.93 -8.56 32.82
N GLY A 252 -5.48 -9.35 31.84
CA GLY A 252 -4.42 -8.96 30.91
C GLY A 252 -4.91 -8.34 29.59
N LEU A 253 -6.20 -8.02 29.44
CA LEU A 253 -6.76 -7.52 28.17
C LEU A 253 -6.37 -6.06 27.94
N LEU A 254 -5.72 -5.76 26.81
CA LEU A 254 -5.30 -4.40 26.44
C LEU A 254 -6.47 -3.52 25.97
N GLN A 255 -6.34 -2.20 26.08
CA GLN A 255 -7.35 -1.27 25.57
C GLN A 255 -7.46 -1.33 24.04
N GLU A 256 -6.31 -1.41 23.36
CA GLU A 256 -6.21 -1.54 21.90
C GLU A 256 -6.83 -2.85 21.40
N ALA A 257 -6.75 -3.92 22.20
CA ALA A 257 -7.38 -5.21 21.92
C ALA A 257 -8.92 -5.11 21.95
N VAL A 258 -9.48 -4.34 22.90
CA VAL A 258 -10.92 -4.08 22.98
C VAL A 258 -11.40 -3.19 21.84
N GLU A 259 -10.64 -2.15 21.48
CA GLU A 259 -10.93 -1.31 20.31
C GLU A 259 -10.95 -2.16 19.02
N LEU A 260 -9.94 -3.00 18.82
CA LEU A 260 -9.85 -3.91 17.67
C LEU A 260 -11.05 -4.87 17.61
N LEU A 261 -11.41 -5.50 18.74
CA LEU A 261 -12.58 -6.37 18.81
C LEU A 261 -13.85 -5.62 18.38
N PHE A 262 -14.05 -4.41 18.91
CA PHE A 262 -15.23 -3.63 18.60
C PHE A 262 -15.30 -3.19 17.14
N GLN A 263 -14.16 -2.80 16.55
CA GLN A 263 -14.06 -2.49 15.12
C GLN A 263 -14.42 -3.71 14.27
N GLU A 264 -13.91 -4.90 14.60
CA GLU A 264 -14.25 -6.13 13.88
C GLU A 264 -15.74 -6.49 14.03
N VAL A 265 -16.33 -6.29 15.21
CA VAL A 265 -17.78 -6.46 15.44
C VAL A 265 -18.58 -5.54 14.53
N VAL A 266 -18.25 -4.25 14.52
CA VAL A 266 -18.96 -3.26 13.69
C VAL A 266 -18.80 -3.56 12.20
N ASN A 267 -17.58 -3.84 11.74
CA ASN A 267 -17.27 -4.10 10.33
C ASN A 267 -18.01 -5.34 9.79
N ASN A 268 -18.19 -6.38 10.61
CA ASN A 268 -18.80 -7.63 10.16
C ASN A 268 -20.31 -7.70 10.44
N LEU A 269 -20.83 -6.99 11.45
CA LEU A 269 -22.21 -7.16 11.94
C LEU A 269 -23.12 -5.96 11.75
N ALA A 270 -22.61 -4.73 11.65
CA ALA A 270 -23.48 -3.56 11.69
C ALA A 270 -24.45 -3.44 10.49
N ALA A 271 -24.15 -4.10 9.37
CA ALA A 271 -25.08 -4.22 8.23
C ALA A 271 -26.22 -5.23 8.45
N LYS A 272 -26.04 -6.20 9.37
CA LYS A 272 -26.95 -7.31 9.63
C LYS A 272 -27.73 -7.15 10.95
N ASP A 273 -27.07 -6.65 11.99
CA ASP A 273 -27.59 -6.59 13.36
C ASP A 273 -26.94 -5.43 14.14
N ILE A 274 -27.48 -4.21 13.98
CA ILE A 274 -26.97 -3.01 14.66
C ILE A 274 -27.23 -3.05 16.17
N ALA A 275 -28.30 -3.71 16.60
CA ALA A 275 -28.65 -3.83 18.02
C ALA A 275 -27.61 -4.66 18.78
N LEU A 276 -27.04 -5.68 18.14
CA LEU A 276 -25.94 -6.45 18.71
C LEU A 276 -24.68 -5.57 18.88
N CYS A 277 -24.37 -4.68 17.93
CA CYS A 277 -23.26 -3.74 18.07
C CYS A 277 -23.47 -2.76 19.23
N GLU A 278 -24.70 -2.24 19.40
CA GLU A 278 -25.09 -1.40 20.55
C GLU A 278 -24.93 -2.17 21.88
N ALA A 279 -25.34 -3.43 21.93
CA ALA A 279 -25.22 -4.27 23.14
C ALA A 279 -23.74 -4.56 23.50
N VAL A 280 -22.88 -4.82 22.52
CA VAL A 280 -21.43 -4.98 22.75
C VAL A 280 -20.83 -3.66 23.24
N PHE A 281 -21.20 -2.52 22.65
CA PHE A 281 -20.76 -1.21 23.12
C PHE A 281 -21.12 -0.98 24.59
N ILE A 282 -22.38 -1.27 24.97
CA ILE A 282 -22.84 -1.14 26.36
C ILE A 282 -22.03 -2.06 27.28
N SER A 283 -21.76 -3.30 26.87
CA SER A 283 -21.00 -4.26 27.68
C SER A 283 -19.58 -3.75 27.96
N ILE A 284 -18.92 -3.19 26.93
CA ILE A 284 -17.57 -2.62 27.07
C ILE A 284 -17.58 -1.39 27.97
N THR A 285 -18.50 -0.44 27.73
CA THR A 285 -18.51 0.86 28.42
C THR A 285 -19.01 0.79 29.86
N LYS A 286 -19.83 -0.22 30.21
CA LYS A 286 -20.20 -0.52 31.60
C LYS A 286 -19.04 -1.10 32.41
N CYS A 287 -18.06 -1.73 31.76
CA CYS A 287 -16.88 -2.24 32.44
C CYS A 287 -15.99 -1.07 32.88
N SER A 288 -15.73 -0.95 34.19
CA SER A 288 -14.92 0.14 34.75
C SER A 288 -13.52 0.24 34.12
N LYS A 289 -12.93 -0.92 33.74
CA LYS A 289 -11.62 -1.01 33.06
C LYS A 289 -11.56 -0.30 31.71
N PHE A 290 -12.69 -0.19 31.00
CA PHE A 290 -12.74 0.28 29.60
C PHE A 290 -13.70 1.46 29.38
N SER A 291 -14.23 2.05 30.46
CA SER A 291 -15.21 3.15 30.39
C SER A 291 -14.70 4.43 29.71
N GLU A 292 -13.38 4.61 29.62
CA GLU A 292 -12.73 5.73 28.92
C GLU A 292 -12.80 5.59 27.39
N LEU A 293 -12.99 4.38 26.87
CA LEU A 293 -13.10 4.11 25.43
C LEU A 293 -14.43 4.58 24.82
N SER A 294 -15.40 5.00 25.64
CA SER A 294 -16.77 5.31 25.22
C SER A 294 -16.84 6.28 24.04
N GLU A 295 -16.03 7.34 24.03
CA GLU A 295 -16.04 8.32 22.93
C GLU A 295 -15.52 7.72 21.62
N ARG A 296 -14.40 6.98 21.67
CA ARG A 296 -13.79 6.34 20.50
C ARG A 296 -14.70 5.27 19.91
N LEU A 297 -15.27 4.41 20.75
CA LEU A 297 -16.17 3.34 20.30
C LEU A 297 -17.48 3.92 19.74
N LEU A 298 -17.99 5.01 20.31
CA LEU A 298 -19.20 5.66 19.80
C LEU A 298 -18.95 6.27 18.41
N GLN A 299 -17.75 6.80 18.18
CA GLN A 299 -17.34 7.27 16.85
C GLN A 299 -17.32 6.12 15.83
N VAL A 300 -16.75 4.96 16.19
CA VAL A 300 -16.76 3.77 15.34
C VAL A 300 -18.19 3.34 14.97
N LEU A 301 -19.16 3.43 15.90
CA LEU A 301 -20.58 3.17 15.60
C LEU A 301 -21.22 4.23 14.70
N ALA A 302 -20.89 5.50 14.92
CA ALA A 302 -21.46 6.61 14.17
C ALA A 302 -21.05 6.59 12.69
N ASP A 303 -19.83 6.11 12.39
CA ASP A 303 -19.28 6.08 11.02
C ASP A 303 -19.95 5.06 10.10
N VAL A 304 -20.74 4.12 10.64
CA VAL A 304 -21.41 3.05 9.87
C VAL A 304 -22.58 3.58 9.01
N ASN A 305 -22.99 4.85 9.15
CA ASN A 305 -24.15 5.43 8.46
C ASN A 305 -25.44 4.59 8.61
N ARG A 306 -25.63 3.96 9.78
CA ARG A 306 -26.84 3.22 10.15
C ARG A 306 -27.56 3.95 11.28
N THR A 307 -28.89 3.82 11.32
CA THR A 307 -29.70 4.41 12.38
C THR A 307 -29.49 3.65 13.68
N LEU A 308 -28.93 4.33 14.67
CA LEU A 308 -28.82 3.85 16.06
C LEU A 308 -30.13 4.12 16.82
N SER A 309 -30.42 3.33 17.84
CA SER A 309 -31.69 3.42 18.57
C SER A 309 -31.80 4.71 19.43
N PRO A 310 -32.96 5.39 19.46
CA PRO A 310 -33.14 6.58 20.30
C PRO A 310 -32.99 6.29 21.80
N GLU A 311 -33.46 5.13 22.26
CA GLU A 311 -33.35 4.67 23.65
C GLU A 311 -31.89 4.51 24.08
N PHE A 312 -31.01 4.04 23.18
CA PHE A 312 -29.58 3.94 23.43
C PHE A 312 -28.96 5.31 23.78
N PHE A 313 -29.22 6.34 22.97
CA PHE A 313 -28.72 7.69 23.23
C PHE A 313 -29.30 8.31 24.50
N GLN A 314 -30.60 8.10 24.76
CA GLN A 314 -31.27 8.64 25.93
C GLN A 314 -30.70 8.06 27.23
N ASN A 315 -30.50 6.74 27.28
CA ASN A 315 -29.92 6.07 28.43
C ASN A 315 -28.48 6.54 28.67
N MET A 316 -27.65 6.62 27.62
CA MET A 316 -26.28 7.14 27.74
C MET A 316 -26.22 8.58 28.23
N TYR A 317 -27.14 9.43 27.78
CA TYR A 317 -27.21 10.83 28.22
C TYR A 317 -27.54 10.94 29.70
N ILE A 318 -28.55 10.19 30.16
CA ILE A 318 -28.95 10.17 31.58
C ILE A 318 -27.78 9.69 32.45
N ASP A 319 -27.13 8.59 32.06
CA ASP A 319 -25.99 8.03 32.78
C ASP A 319 -24.84 9.05 32.88
N GLU A 320 -24.49 9.73 31.77
CA GLU A 320 -23.37 10.68 31.76
C GLU A 320 -23.67 11.98 32.50
N ILE A 321 -24.88 12.53 32.41
CA ILE A 321 -25.28 13.74 33.16
C ILE A 321 -25.32 13.47 34.67
N SER A 322 -25.62 12.24 35.08
CA SER A 322 -25.61 11.84 36.50
C SER A 322 -24.20 11.65 37.08
N ARG A 323 -23.17 11.54 36.22
CA ARG A 323 -21.76 11.34 36.60
C ARG A 323 -21.15 12.61 37.19
N GLN A 324 -20.17 12.46 38.09
CA GLN A 324 -19.34 13.55 38.61
C GLN A 324 -17.84 13.21 38.47
N PRO A 325 -17.03 14.01 37.76
CA PRO A 325 -17.42 15.13 36.89
C PRO A 325 -18.07 14.66 35.58
N VAL A 326 -18.93 15.52 35.00
CA VAL A 326 -19.56 15.29 33.69
C VAL A 326 -18.54 15.43 32.57
N ARG A 327 -18.50 14.50 31.61
CA ARG A 327 -17.67 14.63 30.41
C ARG A 327 -18.46 15.33 29.30
N TRP A 328 -18.30 16.65 29.20
CA TRP A 328 -18.99 17.47 28.18
C TRP A 328 -18.62 17.12 26.74
N GLY A 329 -17.45 16.52 26.52
CA GLY A 329 -17.06 15.90 25.25
C GLY A 329 -18.08 14.84 24.79
N LEU A 330 -18.37 13.86 25.64
CA LEU A 330 -19.33 12.80 25.35
C LEU A 330 -20.76 13.35 25.20
N VAL A 331 -21.19 14.24 26.10
CA VAL A 331 -22.51 14.90 26.01
C VAL A 331 -22.67 15.59 24.65
N GLY A 332 -21.65 16.35 24.22
CA GLY A 332 -21.61 16.97 22.90
C GLY A 332 -21.73 15.95 21.76
N HIS A 333 -21.02 14.83 21.84
CA HIS A 333 -21.13 13.79 20.80
C HIS A 333 -22.54 13.20 20.74
N LEU A 334 -23.15 12.86 21.88
CA LEU A 334 -24.50 12.29 21.96
C LEU A 334 -25.53 13.19 21.29
N VAL A 335 -25.54 14.49 21.62
CA VAL A 335 -26.49 15.45 21.02
C VAL A 335 -26.18 15.74 19.56
N SER A 336 -24.91 15.68 19.14
CA SER A 336 -24.58 15.83 17.72
C SER A 336 -25.07 14.65 16.86
N LEU A 337 -25.17 13.46 17.47
CA LEU A 337 -25.56 12.23 16.78
C LEU A 337 -27.07 11.98 16.77
N SER A 338 -27.75 12.31 17.88
CA SER A 338 -29.19 12.09 18.05
C SER A 338 -29.99 13.40 17.91
N PRO A 339 -30.72 13.60 16.80
CA PRO A 339 -31.50 14.81 16.56
C PRO A 339 -32.61 15.03 17.61
N SER A 340 -33.29 13.96 18.03
CA SER A 340 -34.36 14.04 19.02
C SER A 340 -33.83 14.42 20.40
N LEU A 341 -32.70 13.84 20.82
CA LEU A 341 -32.06 14.18 22.09
C LEU A 341 -31.60 15.63 22.12
N ALA A 342 -31.01 16.12 21.01
CA ALA A 342 -30.54 17.49 20.91
C ALA A 342 -31.64 18.52 21.15
N VAL A 343 -32.81 18.32 20.53
CA VAL A 343 -33.96 19.22 20.65
C VAL A 343 -34.60 19.11 22.03
N GLU A 344 -34.81 17.90 22.53
CA GLU A 344 -35.45 17.65 23.84
C GLU A 344 -34.64 18.25 25.01
N LYS A 345 -33.31 18.15 24.93
CA LYS A 345 -32.39 18.55 26.02
C LYS A 345 -31.71 19.90 25.82
N ALA A 346 -32.04 20.63 24.75
CA ALA A 346 -31.38 21.89 24.41
C ALA A 346 -31.42 22.93 25.55
N GLN A 347 -32.59 23.14 26.16
CA GLN A 347 -32.78 24.11 27.23
C GLN A 347 -31.93 23.76 28.46
N GLU A 348 -32.01 22.50 28.90
CA GLU A 348 -31.23 21.95 30.01
C GLU A 348 -29.72 22.17 29.79
N ILE A 349 -29.25 21.85 28.58
CA ILE A 349 -27.84 21.98 28.21
C ILE A 349 -27.41 23.47 28.18
N VAL A 350 -28.16 24.35 27.52
CA VAL A 350 -27.80 25.78 27.42
C VAL A 350 -27.77 26.44 28.81
N ASP A 351 -28.72 26.12 29.68
CA ASP A 351 -28.77 26.67 31.04
C ASP A 351 -27.55 26.26 31.89
N THR A 352 -27.04 25.03 31.70
CA THR A 352 -25.83 24.56 32.39
C THR A 352 -24.55 25.29 31.95
N THR A 353 -24.53 25.91 30.76
CA THR A 353 -23.32 26.61 30.24
C THR A 353 -22.89 27.83 31.05
N LYS A 354 -23.76 28.34 31.92
CA LYS A 354 -23.45 29.46 32.83
C LYS A 354 -22.23 29.18 33.72
N GLY A 355 -21.99 27.93 34.09
CA GLY A 355 -20.88 27.52 34.96
C GLY A 355 -19.71 26.83 34.23
N LEU A 356 -19.74 26.74 32.90
CA LEU A 356 -18.76 25.98 32.13
C LEU A 356 -17.55 26.82 31.71
N SER A 357 -16.44 26.12 31.48
CA SER A 357 -15.21 26.70 30.95
C SER A 357 -15.35 27.10 29.47
N GLU A 358 -14.44 27.94 28.98
CA GLU A 358 -14.38 28.29 27.56
C GLU A 358 -14.16 27.05 26.66
N GLU A 359 -13.32 26.11 27.10
CA GLU A 359 -13.02 24.86 26.39
C GLU A 359 -14.28 23.99 26.22
N ASP A 360 -15.06 23.82 27.29
CA ASP A 360 -16.31 23.05 27.25
C ASP A 360 -17.33 23.67 26.29
N ILE A 361 -17.44 25.01 26.27
CA ILE A 361 -18.36 25.73 25.38
C ILE A 361 -17.94 25.60 23.91
N CYS A 362 -16.63 25.67 23.65
CA CYS A 362 -16.09 25.49 22.30
C CYS A 362 -16.40 24.09 21.75
N ILE A 363 -16.52 23.09 22.62
CA ILE A 363 -16.92 21.72 22.24
C ILE A 363 -18.45 21.62 22.09
N LEU A 364 -19.20 22.09 23.08
CA LEU A 364 -20.62 21.84 23.23
C LEU A 364 -21.48 22.64 22.25
N ALA A 365 -21.23 23.95 22.08
CA ALA A 365 -22.08 24.82 21.27
C ALA A 365 -22.14 24.42 19.79
N PRO A 366 -21.00 24.12 19.11
CA PRO A 366 -21.03 23.60 17.75
C PRO A 366 -21.70 22.24 17.61
N ARG A 367 -21.51 21.34 18.59
CA ARG A 367 -22.08 19.99 18.56
C ARG A 367 -23.57 19.98 18.79
N LEU A 368 -24.08 20.83 19.67
CA LEU A 368 -25.51 21.04 19.87
C LEU A 368 -26.15 21.60 18.60
N ALA A 369 -25.53 22.62 17.98
CA ALA A 369 -25.98 23.15 16.69
C ALA A 369 -26.04 22.07 15.60
N GLN A 370 -25.05 21.17 15.55
CA GLN A 370 -25.03 20.05 14.61
C GLN A 370 -26.20 19.08 14.82
N GLY A 371 -26.62 18.87 16.08
CA GLY A 371 -27.84 18.13 16.40
C GLY A 371 -29.10 18.79 15.82
N PHE A 372 -29.25 20.11 16.00
CA PHE A 372 -30.36 20.89 15.42
C PHE A 372 -30.35 20.90 13.89
N ILE A 373 -29.18 20.93 13.25
CA ILE A 373 -29.06 20.80 11.79
C ILE A 373 -29.61 19.45 11.32
N ARG A 374 -29.23 18.35 12.00
CA ARG A 374 -29.75 17.01 11.67
C ARG A 374 -31.26 16.90 11.94
N ALA A 375 -31.77 17.62 12.93
CA ALA A 375 -33.20 17.74 13.22
C ALA A 375 -33.95 18.63 12.21
N ARG A 376 -33.24 19.33 11.31
CA ARG A 376 -33.77 20.37 10.40
C ARG A 376 -34.40 21.57 11.13
N GLU A 377 -33.93 21.85 12.35
CA GLU A 377 -34.41 22.93 13.21
C GLU A 377 -33.34 23.99 13.50
N PHE A 378 -32.30 24.08 12.66
CA PHE A 378 -31.20 25.02 12.86
C PHE A 378 -31.65 26.50 12.93
N ASN A 379 -32.77 26.85 12.32
CA ASN A 379 -33.37 28.18 12.46
C ASN A 379 -33.77 28.48 13.91
N SER A 380 -34.36 27.52 14.63
CA SER A 380 -34.77 27.68 16.03
C SER A 380 -33.55 27.84 16.93
N PHE A 381 -32.47 27.10 16.64
CA PHE A 381 -31.20 27.23 17.35
C PHE A 381 -30.62 28.65 17.28
N ILE A 382 -30.55 29.23 16.07
CA ILE A 382 -30.02 30.59 15.89
C ILE A 382 -30.97 31.65 16.45
N GLU A 383 -32.29 31.44 16.40
CA GLU A 383 -33.26 32.38 16.94
C GLU A 383 -33.28 32.44 18.46
N THR A 384 -33.17 31.28 19.11
CA THR A 384 -33.49 31.12 20.55
C THR A 384 -32.25 30.79 21.38
N PHE A 385 -31.52 29.73 21.00
CA PHE A 385 -30.48 29.15 21.85
C PHE A 385 -29.13 29.86 21.74
N PHE A 386 -28.74 30.33 20.55
CA PHE A 386 -27.50 31.10 20.39
C PHE A 386 -27.55 32.44 21.14
N PRO A 387 -28.59 33.29 21.02
CA PRO A 387 -28.69 34.53 21.79
C PRO A 387 -28.78 34.28 23.29
N LEU A 388 -29.51 33.24 23.71
CA LEU A 388 -29.58 32.83 25.12
C LEU A 388 -28.19 32.43 25.65
N GLY A 389 -27.45 31.60 24.92
CA GLY A 389 -26.10 31.19 25.25
C GLY A 389 -25.15 32.38 25.41
N VAL A 390 -25.15 33.31 24.45
CA VAL A 390 -24.34 34.56 24.53
C VAL A 390 -24.68 35.38 25.77
N SER A 391 -25.97 35.45 26.16
CA SER A 391 -26.39 36.18 27.35
C SER A 391 -25.99 35.52 28.67
N LEU A 392 -25.92 34.18 28.70
CA LEU A 392 -25.55 33.40 29.88
C LEU A 392 -24.04 33.28 30.05
N ASN A 393 -23.31 33.13 28.94
CA ASN A 393 -21.86 33.00 28.93
C ASN A 393 -21.25 33.65 27.66
N PRO A 394 -20.44 34.72 27.80
CA PRO A 394 -19.82 35.42 26.67
C PRO A 394 -18.95 34.55 25.76
N CYS A 395 -18.46 33.40 26.22
CA CYS A 395 -17.66 32.46 25.43
C CYS A 395 -18.43 31.88 24.23
N TRP A 396 -19.76 31.95 24.20
CA TRP A 396 -20.55 31.63 23.00
C TRP A 396 -20.24 32.55 21.81
N ASN A 397 -19.71 33.75 22.07
CA ASN A 397 -19.24 34.70 21.05
C ASN A 397 -17.71 34.58 20.79
N ASN A 398 -17.07 33.51 21.26
CA ASN A 398 -15.68 33.21 20.90
C ASN A 398 -15.55 33.01 19.38
N GLU A 399 -14.43 33.47 18.80
CA GLU A 399 -14.17 33.41 17.36
C GLU A 399 -14.30 31.98 16.79
N PHE A 400 -13.85 30.95 17.51
CA PHE A 400 -13.98 29.54 17.13
C PHE A 400 -15.44 29.10 17.03
N VAL A 401 -16.26 29.41 18.04
CA VAL A 401 -17.69 29.05 18.06
C VAL A 401 -18.42 29.74 16.92
N VAL A 402 -18.22 31.04 16.76
CA VAL A 402 -18.85 31.84 15.69
C VAL A 402 -18.41 31.36 14.30
N ASN A 403 -17.13 31.05 14.09
CA ASN A 403 -16.64 30.44 12.84
C ASN A 403 -17.31 29.09 12.55
N SER A 404 -17.40 28.22 13.55
CA SER A 404 -18.03 26.91 13.40
C SER A 404 -19.50 27.03 13.03
N LEU A 405 -20.27 27.87 13.74
CA LEU A 405 -21.70 28.07 13.48
C LEU A 405 -21.97 28.81 12.17
N SER A 406 -21.21 29.87 11.87
CA SER A 406 -21.34 30.63 10.61
C SER A 406 -21.12 29.76 9.37
N SER A 407 -20.19 28.78 9.44
CA SER A 407 -19.97 27.82 8.34
C SER A 407 -21.20 26.96 8.02
N LYS A 408 -22.13 26.83 8.99
CA LYS A 408 -23.38 26.07 8.87
C LYS A 408 -24.59 26.91 8.46
N CYS A 409 -24.46 28.23 8.33
CA CYS A 409 -25.55 29.10 7.88
C CYS A 409 -26.10 28.73 6.49
N ASN A 410 -25.36 27.93 5.70
CA ASN A 410 -25.88 27.44 4.44
C ASN A 410 -27.05 26.44 4.59
N GLU A 411 -27.19 25.78 5.75
CA GLU A 411 -28.28 24.84 6.04
C GLU A 411 -29.66 25.54 6.17
N LEU A 412 -29.67 26.85 6.40
CA LEU A 412 -30.90 27.64 6.45
C LEU A 412 -31.45 27.87 5.03
N SER A 413 -32.76 27.81 4.85
CA SER A 413 -33.39 28.31 3.61
C SER A 413 -33.21 29.82 3.47
N ALA A 414 -33.36 30.35 2.25
CA ALA A 414 -33.25 31.80 2.02
C ALA A 414 -34.25 32.61 2.86
N ASN A 415 -35.48 32.11 3.03
CA ASN A 415 -36.50 32.77 3.84
C ASN A 415 -36.17 32.72 5.33
N GLN A 416 -35.75 31.56 5.85
CA GLN A 416 -35.32 31.44 7.25
C GLN A 416 -34.15 32.38 7.54
N PHE A 417 -33.15 32.39 6.67
CA PHE A 417 -31.98 33.27 6.81
C PHE A 417 -32.37 34.75 6.83
N SER A 418 -33.15 35.22 5.84
CA SER A 418 -33.61 36.62 5.77
C SER A 418 -34.45 37.01 6.98
N THR A 419 -35.31 36.11 7.47
CA THR A 419 -36.14 36.35 8.66
C THR A 419 -35.29 36.51 9.91
N LEU A 420 -34.33 35.61 10.14
CA LEU A 420 -33.40 35.68 11.27
C LEU A 420 -32.53 36.93 11.21
N LEU A 421 -32.04 37.29 10.02
CA LEU A 421 -31.25 38.50 9.82
C LEU A 421 -32.07 39.75 10.16
N ASN A 422 -33.30 39.86 9.65
CA ASN A 422 -34.19 40.97 9.98
C ASN A 422 -34.43 41.07 11.50
N LEU A 423 -34.78 39.95 12.11
CA LEU A 423 -35.05 39.86 13.55
C LEU A 423 -33.82 40.28 14.39
N SER A 424 -32.62 39.85 13.98
CA SER A 424 -31.38 40.22 14.66
C SER A 424 -31.08 41.72 14.56
N LEU A 425 -31.37 42.35 13.42
CA LEU A 425 -31.16 43.79 13.19
C LEU A 425 -32.20 44.62 13.94
N GLU A 426 -33.48 44.24 13.88
CA GLU A 426 -34.57 44.89 14.61
C GLU A 426 -34.36 44.84 16.13
N LYS A 427 -33.95 43.68 16.65
CA LYS A 427 -33.65 43.47 18.08
C LYS A 427 -32.27 43.99 18.51
N LYS A 428 -31.47 44.55 17.59
CA LYS A 428 -30.09 45.02 17.83
C LYS A 428 -29.16 43.95 18.43
N GLN A 429 -29.36 42.68 18.05
CA GLN A 429 -28.54 41.54 18.45
C GLN A 429 -27.28 41.47 17.58
N LYS A 430 -26.26 42.26 17.95
CA LYS A 430 -25.00 42.39 17.19
C LYS A 430 -24.37 41.03 16.88
N GLU A 431 -24.22 40.16 17.86
CA GLU A 431 -23.51 38.88 17.75
C GLU A 431 -24.21 37.92 16.78
N THR A 432 -25.55 37.90 16.81
CA THR A 432 -26.37 37.11 15.88
C THR A 432 -26.28 37.66 14.45
N ALA A 433 -26.33 38.98 14.30
CA ALA A 433 -26.14 39.63 13.00
C ALA A 433 -24.75 39.36 12.41
N VAL A 434 -23.70 39.38 13.23
CA VAL A 434 -22.32 39.01 12.83
C VAL A 434 -22.26 37.55 12.38
N LEU A 435 -22.79 36.61 13.16
CA LEU A 435 -22.81 35.19 12.82
C LEU A 435 -23.48 34.95 11.46
N LEU A 436 -24.64 35.58 11.22
CA LEU A 436 -25.38 35.46 9.98
C LEU A 436 -24.62 36.10 8.81
N LEU A 437 -24.17 37.35 8.92
CA LEU A 437 -23.46 38.04 7.83
C LEU A 437 -22.12 37.40 7.50
N LYS A 438 -21.41 36.86 8.50
CA LYS A 438 -20.20 36.06 8.29
C LYS A 438 -20.53 34.76 7.55
N GLY A 439 -21.58 34.06 7.96
CA GLY A 439 -22.04 32.84 7.28
C GLY A 439 -22.54 33.08 5.85
N LEU A 440 -23.09 34.26 5.57
CA LEU A 440 -23.55 34.66 4.25
C LEU A 440 -22.42 34.68 3.19
N LEU A 441 -21.18 34.90 3.63
CA LEU A 441 -20.00 34.79 2.76
C LEU A 441 -19.83 33.38 2.20
N MET A 442 -20.30 32.36 2.92
CA MET A 442 -20.22 30.95 2.55
C MET A 442 -21.48 30.44 1.84
N CYS A 443 -22.50 31.30 1.67
CA CYS A 443 -23.78 30.95 1.08
C CYS A 443 -23.86 31.25 -0.44
N PRO A 444 -24.72 30.54 -1.20
CA PRO A 444 -24.98 30.79 -2.61
C PRO A 444 -25.53 32.19 -2.89
N THR A 445 -25.32 32.69 -4.11
CA THR A 445 -25.77 34.02 -4.57
C THR A 445 -27.27 34.23 -4.36
N SER A 446 -28.11 33.22 -4.61
CA SER A 446 -29.56 33.31 -4.41
C SER A 446 -29.97 33.66 -2.98
N LYS A 447 -29.22 33.18 -1.98
CA LYS A 447 -29.44 33.51 -0.57
C LYS A 447 -28.94 34.92 -0.25
N ARG A 448 -27.81 35.33 -0.85
CA ARG A 448 -27.33 36.71 -0.76
C ARG A 448 -28.35 37.69 -1.32
N ASP A 449 -28.95 37.39 -2.47
CA ASP A 449 -29.97 38.23 -3.11
C ASP A 449 -31.25 38.34 -2.27
N ALA A 450 -31.64 37.26 -1.59
CA ALA A 450 -32.77 37.28 -0.66
C ALA A 450 -32.50 38.12 0.59
N ALA A 451 -31.27 38.07 1.13
CA ALA A 451 -30.87 38.83 2.31
C ALA A 451 -30.74 40.34 2.03
N VAL A 452 -30.40 40.74 0.79
CA VAL A 452 -30.30 42.14 0.38
C VAL A 452 -31.56 42.94 0.67
N ARG A 453 -32.75 42.38 0.39
CA ARG A 453 -34.03 43.11 0.53
C ARG A 453 -34.32 43.51 1.98
N VAL A 454 -33.90 42.67 2.91
CA VAL A 454 -33.98 42.94 4.35
C VAL A 454 -32.99 44.03 4.74
N LEU A 455 -31.75 43.94 4.22
CA LEU A 455 -30.69 44.90 4.52
C LEU A 455 -30.97 46.31 3.99
N GLU A 456 -31.65 46.44 2.85
CA GLU A 456 -32.07 47.74 2.29
C GLU A 456 -33.12 48.46 3.16
N SER A 457 -33.90 47.72 3.93
CA SER A 457 -34.96 48.25 4.80
C SER A 457 -34.54 48.37 6.27
N SER A 458 -33.33 47.89 6.63
CA SER A 458 -32.85 47.81 8.02
C SER A 458 -31.81 48.88 8.35
N GLN A 459 -31.84 49.40 9.58
CA GLN A 459 -30.79 50.28 10.12
C GLN A 459 -29.65 49.44 10.74
N PHE A 460 -28.42 49.62 10.28
CA PHE A 460 -27.23 48.91 10.78
C PHE A 460 -26.04 49.82 11.14
N SER A 461 -26.14 51.12 10.91
CA SER A 461 -25.10 52.13 11.20
C SER A 461 -25.18 52.62 12.65
N TYR A 462 -24.79 51.76 13.59
CA TYR A 462 -24.69 52.09 15.01
C TYR A 462 -23.21 52.20 15.44
N PRO A 463 -22.89 53.06 16.43
CA PRO A 463 -21.55 53.06 17.04
C PRO A 463 -21.18 51.67 17.59
N GLY A 464 -19.98 51.18 17.26
CA GLY A 464 -19.48 49.87 17.72
C GLY A 464 -19.93 48.65 16.89
N TRP A 465 -20.62 48.89 15.77
CA TRP A 465 -21.04 47.86 14.81
C TRP A 465 -20.07 47.70 13.63
N SER A 466 -18.80 48.02 13.81
CA SER A 466 -17.78 47.95 12.74
C SER A 466 -17.65 46.56 12.13
N GLU A 467 -17.82 45.52 12.94
CA GLU A 467 -17.83 44.12 12.50
C GLU A 467 -19.04 43.76 11.63
N VAL A 468 -20.24 44.22 12.00
CA VAL A 468 -21.48 44.02 11.21
C VAL A 468 -21.32 44.67 9.85
N VAL A 469 -20.89 45.94 9.83
CA VAL A 469 -20.70 46.71 8.59
C VAL A 469 -19.55 46.14 7.75
N TYR A 470 -18.47 45.68 8.39
CA TYR A 470 -17.38 45.02 7.69
C TYR A 470 -17.86 43.79 6.92
N PHE A 471 -18.60 42.87 7.57
CA PHE A 471 -19.13 41.68 6.90
C PHE A 471 -20.20 42.03 5.86
N LEU A 472 -21.00 43.08 6.09
CA LEU A 472 -21.93 43.61 5.09
C LEU A 472 -21.19 44.05 3.81
N LEU A 473 -20.13 44.85 3.93
CA LEU A 473 -19.32 45.31 2.80
C LEU A 473 -18.47 44.17 2.17
N CYS A 474 -18.16 43.11 2.92
CA CYS A 474 -17.58 41.90 2.35
C CYS A 474 -18.57 41.18 1.42
N ASN A 475 -19.86 41.12 1.79
CA ASN A 475 -20.89 40.46 0.99
C ASN A 475 -21.33 41.28 -0.23
N TYR A 476 -21.42 42.61 -0.10
CA TYR A 476 -22.13 43.44 -1.08
C TYR A 476 -21.35 44.64 -1.63
N GLY A 477 -20.13 44.88 -1.14
CA GLY A 477 -19.25 45.94 -1.65
C GLY A 477 -19.92 47.32 -1.66
N HIS A 478 -19.90 47.98 -2.82
CA HIS A 478 -20.39 49.35 -3.01
C HIS A 478 -21.87 49.56 -2.72
N LYS A 479 -22.70 48.51 -2.74
CA LYS A 479 -24.15 48.66 -2.63
C LYS A 479 -24.60 49.32 -1.32
N PHE A 480 -23.92 49.03 -0.22
CA PHE A 480 -24.21 49.61 1.10
C PHE A 480 -23.14 50.63 1.53
N LEU A 481 -22.27 51.04 0.62
CA LEU A 481 -21.28 52.07 0.88
C LEU A 481 -21.92 53.44 0.68
N SER A 482 -21.96 54.24 1.74
CA SER A 482 -22.46 55.62 1.70
C SER A 482 -21.44 56.59 2.30
N ASP A 483 -21.53 57.85 1.89
CA ASP A 483 -20.72 58.92 2.48
C ASP A 483 -20.99 59.02 4.00
N GLY A 484 -19.92 59.03 4.79
CA GLY A 484 -20.01 59.09 6.25
C GLY A 484 -20.29 57.77 6.97
N LEU A 485 -20.46 56.64 6.27
CA LEU A 485 -20.69 55.32 6.90
C LEU A 485 -19.62 54.97 7.93
N LEU A 486 -18.33 55.14 7.59
CA LEU A 486 -17.21 54.89 8.50
C LEU A 486 -17.34 55.74 9.78
N LYS A 487 -17.66 57.03 9.64
CA LYS A 487 -17.81 57.97 10.78
C LYS A 487 -19.02 57.62 11.67
N SER A 488 -20.08 57.06 11.09
CA SER A 488 -21.30 56.68 11.82
C SER A 488 -21.10 55.47 12.74
N VAL A 489 -20.15 54.59 12.40
CA VAL A 489 -19.91 53.32 13.09
C VAL A 489 -18.63 53.35 13.91
N VAL A 490 -17.63 54.10 13.44
CA VAL A 490 -16.34 54.38 14.10
C VAL A 490 -16.23 55.90 14.31
N PRO A 491 -16.86 56.45 15.37
CA PRO A 491 -16.78 57.88 15.68
C PRO A 491 -15.41 58.22 16.31
N GLY A 492 -14.36 58.25 15.49
CA GLY A 492 -12.99 58.57 15.93
C GLY A 492 -11.91 57.80 15.16
N LYS A 493 -10.72 57.68 15.77
CA LYS A 493 -9.64 56.83 15.24
C LYS A 493 -9.94 55.35 15.49
N PRO A 494 -9.62 54.43 14.55
CA PRO A 494 -9.79 52.99 14.74
C PRO A 494 -9.15 52.49 16.04
N GLN A 495 -9.89 51.73 16.87
CA GLN A 495 -9.38 51.17 18.14
C GLN A 495 -9.44 49.64 18.16
N THR A 496 -10.47 49.05 17.57
CA THR A 496 -10.69 47.59 17.56
C THR A 496 -10.18 46.95 16.25
N LYS A 497 -9.97 45.62 16.25
CA LYS A 497 -9.62 44.83 15.06
C LYS A 497 -10.56 45.12 13.88
N TYR A 498 -11.87 45.16 14.14
CA TYR A 498 -12.87 45.38 13.11
C TYR A 498 -13.01 46.85 12.69
N ASP A 499 -12.57 47.82 13.49
CA ASP A 499 -12.47 49.22 13.04
C ASP A 499 -11.40 49.33 11.95
N PHE A 500 -10.21 48.76 12.19
CA PHE A 500 -9.14 48.73 11.18
C PHE A 500 -9.57 47.95 9.93
N TYR A 501 -10.20 46.79 10.09
CA TYR A 501 -10.64 45.98 8.96
C TYR A 501 -11.72 46.68 8.14
N LEU A 502 -12.64 47.40 8.78
CA LEU A 502 -13.63 48.23 8.09
C LEU A 502 -12.95 49.37 7.33
N THR A 503 -11.98 50.07 7.95
CA THR A 503 -11.20 51.11 7.27
C THR A 503 -10.48 50.56 6.03
N PHE A 504 -9.80 49.42 6.14
CA PHE A 504 -9.13 48.79 5.00
C PHE A 504 -10.11 48.35 3.92
N ARG A 505 -11.26 47.79 4.30
CA ARG A 505 -12.30 47.40 3.34
C ARG A 505 -12.89 48.58 2.59
N ILE A 506 -13.10 49.72 3.25
CA ILE A 506 -13.59 50.94 2.59
C ILE A 506 -12.50 51.55 1.70
N ALA A 507 -11.24 51.56 2.15
CA ALA A 507 -10.11 52.00 1.32
C ALA A 507 -9.93 51.13 0.07
N GLU A 508 -10.10 49.81 0.21
CA GLU A 508 -10.08 48.85 -0.90
C GLU A 508 -11.21 49.13 -1.91
N LEU A 509 -12.45 49.35 -1.44
CA LEU A 509 -13.58 49.64 -2.32
C LEU A 509 -13.46 51.01 -3.01
N THR A 510 -12.98 52.02 -2.30
CA THR A 510 -12.90 53.40 -2.82
C THR A 510 -11.59 53.72 -3.53
N ALA A 511 -10.59 52.83 -3.47
CA ALA A 511 -9.20 53.10 -3.82
C ALA A 511 -8.61 54.35 -3.12
N SER A 512 -9.16 54.72 -1.95
CA SER A 512 -8.72 55.90 -1.19
C SER A 512 -7.66 55.53 -0.17
N PHE A 513 -6.39 55.65 -0.56
CA PHE A 513 -5.24 55.41 0.30
C PHE A 513 -5.13 56.42 1.46
N GLU A 514 -5.81 57.58 1.37
CA GLU A 514 -5.84 58.62 2.41
C GLU A 514 -6.50 58.14 3.71
N LEU A 515 -7.36 57.12 3.64
CA LEU A 515 -7.97 56.49 4.81
C LEU A 515 -6.99 55.63 5.62
N VAL A 516 -5.83 55.29 5.04
CA VAL A 516 -4.83 54.41 5.64
C VAL A 516 -3.73 55.25 6.29
N GLU A 517 -3.84 55.49 7.60
CA GLU A 517 -2.79 56.18 8.36
C GLU A 517 -1.59 55.25 8.64
N GLU A 518 -0.54 55.33 7.81
CA GLU A 518 0.65 54.45 7.85
C GLU A 518 1.20 54.18 9.27
N LYS A 519 1.30 55.22 10.10
CA LYS A 519 1.85 55.11 11.48
C LYS A 519 0.93 54.36 12.44
N GLU A 520 -0.39 54.49 12.29
CA GLU A 520 -1.37 53.79 13.13
C GLU A 520 -1.43 52.32 12.73
N VAL A 521 -1.42 52.02 11.42
CA VAL A 521 -1.44 50.65 10.89
C VAL A 521 -0.18 49.90 11.26
N ALA A 522 1.00 50.51 11.15
CA ALA A 522 2.24 49.89 11.59
C ALA A 522 2.23 49.57 13.10
N ARG A 523 1.62 50.42 13.93
CA ARG A 523 1.42 50.16 15.37
C ARG A 523 0.43 49.04 15.64
N PHE A 524 -0.65 48.97 14.86
CA PHE A 524 -1.64 47.89 14.93
C PHE A 524 -1.00 46.54 14.60
N ILE A 525 -0.24 46.45 13.50
CA ILE A 525 0.48 45.23 13.09
C ILE A 525 1.45 44.75 14.16
N LYS A 526 2.18 45.68 14.80
CA LYS A 526 3.11 45.32 15.89
C LYS A 526 2.40 44.66 17.08
N LYS A 527 1.17 45.08 17.40
CA LYS A 527 0.34 44.53 18.48
C LYS A 527 -0.36 43.20 18.15
N ASN A 528 -0.57 42.89 16.87
CA ASN A 528 -1.27 41.67 16.44
C ASN A 528 -0.47 40.39 16.75
N SER A 529 -1.11 39.24 16.71
CA SER A 529 -0.41 37.96 16.63
C SER A 529 0.23 37.78 15.24
N THR A 530 1.16 36.82 15.10
CA THR A 530 1.72 36.46 13.79
C THR A 530 0.61 35.94 12.85
N THR A 531 -0.31 35.13 13.37
CA THR A 531 -1.46 34.57 12.66
C THR A 531 -2.41 35.66 12.15
N ASP A 532 -2.75 36.66 12.99
CA ASP A 532 -3.60 37.78 12.58
C ASP A 532 -2.92 38.65 11.52
N THR A 533 -1.59 38.83 11.63
CA THR A 533 -0.80 39.59 10.65
C THR A 533 -0.76 38.87 9.30
N LEU A 534 -0.69 37.54 9.31
CA LEU A 534 -0.77 36.72 8.10
C LEU A 534 -2.14 36.84 7.42
N ALA A 535 -3.23 36.72 8.18
CA ALA A 535 -4.58 36.90 7.65
C ALA A 535 -4.79 38.31 7.05
N LEU A 536 -4.23 39.33 7.70
CA LEU A 536 -4.23 40.71 7.22
C LEU A 536 -3.42 40.87 5.92
N ALA A 537 -2.23 40.28 5.85
CA ALA A 537 -1.39 40.34 4.66
C ALA A 537 -2.05 39.65 3.46
N ARG A 538 -2.61 38.45 3.64
CA ARG A 538 -3.33 37.72 2.58
C ARG A 538 -4.41 38.56 1.91
N ARG A 539 -5.08 39.44 2.66
CA ARG A 539 -6.19 40.24 2.14
C ARG A 539 -5.77 41.61 1.61
N TRP A 540 -4.87 42.31 2.30
CA TRP A 540 -4.62 43.73 2.04
C TRP A 540 -3.17 44.08 1.70
N LEU A 541 -2.29 43.11 1.46
CA LEU A 541 -0.90 43.42 1.10
C LEU A 541 -0.78 44.33 -0.13
N VAL A 542 -1.68 44.20 -1.12
CA VAL A 542 -1.74 45.07 -2.31
C VAL A 542 -2.10 46.51 -1.94
N LEU A 543 -3.07 46.70 -1.04
CA LEU A 543 -3.45 48.03 -0.53
C LEU A 543 -2.27 48.70 0.17
N PHE A 544 -1.38 47.90 0.77
CA PHE A 544 -0.21 48.40 1.49
C PHE A 544 1.00 48.66 0.62
N GLU A 545 0.96 48.37 -0.69
CA GLU A 545 2.11 48.52 -1.60
C GLU A 545 2.81 49.89 -1.51
N PRO A 546 2.11 51.04 -1.41
CA PRO A 546 2.74 52.35 -1.31
C PRO A 546 3.44 52.65 0.03
N PHE A 547 3.28 51.82 1.06
CA PHE A 547 3.61 52.14 2.45
C PHE A 547 4.76 51.29 3.00
N GLU A 548 5.99 51.80 2.87
CA GLU A 548 7.22 51.12 3.31
C GLU A 548 7.22 50.73 4.80
N LYS A 549 6.67 51.57 5.70
CA LYS A 549 6.66 51.24 7.14
C LYS A 549 5.71 50.11 7.48
N ILE A 550 4.64 49.94 6.70
CA ILE A 550 3.71 48.82 6.88
C ILE A 550 4.41 47.52 6.46
N HIS A 551 5.05 47.49 5.28
CA HIS A 551 5.83 46.32 4.84
C HIS A 551 6.92 45.94 5.83
N THR A 552 7.65 46.94 6.34
CA THR A 552 8.67 46.73 7.36
C THR A 552 8.08 46.10 8.62
N ALA A 553 6.95 46.62 9.12
CA ALA A 553 6.27 46.06 10.29
C ALA A 553 5.76 44.62 10.05
N ILE A 554 5.26 44.31 8.85
CA ILE A 554 4.83 42.95 8.47
C ILE A 554 6.02 41.99 8.46
N ILE A 555 7.13 42.38 7.80
CA ILE A 555 8.33 41.54 7.70
C ILE A 555 8.95 41.33 9.08
N GLU A 556 9.10 42.39 9.89
CA GLU A 556 9.56 42.29 11.28
C GLU A 556 8.70 41.30 12.07
N LYS A 557 7.37 41.34 11.89
CA LYS A 557 6.44 40.45 12.59
C LYS A 557 6.58 39.00 12.16
N PHE A 558 6.65 38.73 10.85
CA PHE A 558 6.82 37.37 10.33
C PHE A 558 8.15 36.74 10.72
N MET A 559 9.17 37.55 10.97
CA MET A 559 10.49 37.06 11.38
C MET A 559 10.58 36.70 12.87
N LEU A 560 9.58 37.02 13.70
CA LEU A 560 9.55 36.63 15.12
C LEU A 560 9.34 35.12 15.33
N ASP A 561 8.66 34.46 14.40
CA ASP A 561 8.29 33.03 14.48
C ASP A 561 9.15 32.19 13.52
N GLN A 562 10.47 32.32 13.63
CA GLN A 562 11.45 31.68 12.74
C GLN A 562 11.21 31.92 11.22
N GLY A 563 10.40 32.91 10.85
CA GLY A 563 10.04 33.17 9.44
C GLY A 563 8.95 32.26 8.87
N ASP A 564 8.31 31.39 9.67
CA ASP A 564 7.34 30.40 9.17
C ASP A 564 6.11 31.08 8.52
N ALA A 565 5.63 32.18 9.09
CA ALA A 565 4.52 32.94 8.53
C ALA A 565 4.86 33.59 7.17
N LEU A 566 6.12 34.00 6.95
CA LEU A 566 6.55 34.51 5.65
C LEU A 566 6.55 33.38 4.62
N LEU A 567 7.03 32.19 4.99
CA LEU A 567 6.97 31.02 4.11
C LEU A 567 5.54 30.61 3.82
N GLU A 568 4.64 30.66 4.81
CA GLU A 568 3.23 30.35 4.62
C GLU A 568 2.58 31.33 3.64
N LEU A 569 2.85 32.63 3.78
CA LEU A 569 2.38 33.65 2.85
C LEU A 569 2.88 33.38 1.42
N LEU A 570 4.17 33.09 1.25
CA LEU A 570 4.74 32.78 -0.06
C LEU A 570 4.18 31.49 -0.65
N LYS A 571 3.92 30.46 0.16
CA LYS A 571 3.28 29.23 -0.30
C LYS A 571 1.86 29.47 -0.83
N THR A 572 1.07 30.33 -0.16
CA THR A 572 -0.33 30.54 -0.52
C THR A 572 -0.53 31.64 -1.55
N GLU A 573 0.27 32.71 -1.51
CA GLU A 573 0.06 33.95 -2.28
C GLU A 573 1.25 34.31 -3.19
N ALA A 574 2.12 33.35 -3.52
CA ALA A 574 3.33 33.57 -4.34
C ALA A 574 3.12 34.47 -5.57
N PRO A 575 2.15 34.20 -6.47
CA PRO A 575 1.96 35.01 -7.67
C PRO A 575 1.73 36.49 -7.35
N LEU A 576 0.95 36.77 -6.30
CA LEU A 576 0.65 38.13 -5.85
C LEU A 576 1.88 38.80 -5.24
N VAL A 577 2.52 38.14 -4.27
CA VAL A 577 3.65 38.70 -3.51
C VAL A 577 4.81 39.05 -4.43
N PHE A 578 5.07 38.24 -5.45
CA PHE A 578 6.18 38.45 -6.38
C PHE A 578 5.96 39.60 -7.38
N GLU A 579 4.75 40.13 -7.50
CA GLU A 579 4.45 41.34 -8.27
C GLU A 579 4.64 42.64 -7.45
N LEU A 580 4.69 42.54 -6.12
CA LEU A 580 4.75 43.69 -5.20
C LEU A 580 6.19 44.17 -4.97
N SER A 581 6.61 45.17 -5.74
CA SER A 581 7.97 45.70 -5.73
C SER A 581 8.38 46.37 -4.41
N GLY A 582 7.46 47.04 -3.72
CA GLY A 582 7.66 47.72 -2.45
C GLY A 582 7.89 46.71 -1.33
N PHE A 583 7.09 45.65 -1.30
CA PHE A 583 7.30 44.52 -0.39
C PHE A 583 8.66 43.83 -0.63
N LEU A 584 9.00 43.49 -1.88
CA LEU A 584 10.27 42.83 -2.22
C LEU A 584 11.50 43.71 -1.91
N LYS A 585 11.43 45.03 -2.12
CA LYS A 585 12.49 45.98 -1.71
C LYS A 585 12.65 46.03 -0.19
N SER A 586 11.53 46.00 0.55
CA SER A 586 11.54 45.96 2.02
C SER A 586 12.16 44.65 2.52
N LEU A 587 11.83 43.52 1.88
CA LEU A 587 12.41 42.21 2.18
C LEU A 587 13.92 42.16 1.86
N LEU A 588 14.34 42.71 0.71
CA LEU A 588 15.75 42.86 0.35
C LEU A 588 16.50 43.68 1.40
N THR A 589 15.91 44.80 1.82
CA THR A 589 16.50 45.69 2.83
C THR A 589 16.64 44.98 4.18
N TYR A 590 15.62 44.22 4.59
CA TYR A 590 15.65 43.42 5.81
C TYR A 590 16.75 42.36 5.76
N ILE A 591 16.79 41.54 4.71
CA ILE A 591 17.79 40.47 4.55
C ILE A 591 19.21 41.02 4.51
N SER A 592 19.41 42.16 3.83
CA SER A 592 20.72 42.81 3.74
C SER A 592 21.23 43.30 5.11
N LYS A 593 20.33 43.73 6.00
CA LYS A 593 20.66 44.15 7.38
C LYS A 593 20.79 42.98 8.35
N HIS A 594 20.17 41.85 8.05
CA HIS A 594 20.11 40.66 8.90
C HIS A 594 20.61 39.41 8.16
N PRO A 595 21.93 39.26 7.92
CA PRO A 595 22.48 38.15 7.12
C PRO A 595 22.27 36.76 7.73
N LYS A 596 21.99 36.70 9.04
CA LYS A 596 21.65 35.47 9.80
C LYS A 596 20.17 35.50 10.17
N PHE A 597 19.31 35.24 9.18
CA PHE A 597 17.87 35.13 9.38
C PHE A 597 17.44 33.66 9.23
N PRO A 598 16.36 33.23 9.91
CA PRO A 598 15.92 31.84 9.90
C PRO A 598 15.34 31.42 8.54
N ASN A 599 15.33 30.13 8.25
CA ASN A 599 14.72 29.55 7.04
C ASN A 599 15.25 30.14 5.71
N LYS A 600 16.52 30.53 5.68
CA LYS A 600 17.14 31.20 4.52
C LYS A 600 17.07 30.36 3.25
N SER A 601 17.43 29.08 3.32
CA SER A 601 17.29 28.16 2.17
C SER A 601 15.85 28.02 1.68
N ALA A 602 14.89 27.82 2.59
CA ALA A 602 13.48 27.69 2.24
C ALA A 602 12.96 28.95 1.53
N LEU A 603 13.31 30.14 2.02
CA LEU A 603 12.91 31.40 1.41
C LEU A 603 13.42 31.54 -0.03
N PHE A 604 14.72 31.35 -0.25
CA PHE A 604 15.31 31.52 -1.59
C PHE A 604 14.87 30.43 -2.57
N CYS A 605 14.68 29.18 -2.11
CA CYS A 605 14.21 28.09 -2.95
C CYS A 605 12.72 28.18 -3.33
N MET A 606 11.92 29.01 -2.64
CA MET A 606 10.54 29.30 -3.02
C MET A 606 10.40 30.40 -4.07
N MET A 607 11.42 31.24 -4.24
CA MET A 607 11.35 32.36 -5.16
C MET A 607 11.53 31.91 -6.60
N PRO A 608 10.64 32.26 -7.54
CA PRO A 608 10.88 32.05 -8.96
C PRO A 608 12.21 32.69 -9.38
N LEU A 609 13.00 31.96 -10.18
CA LEU A 609 14.32 32.41 -10.62
C LEU A 609 14.33 33.81 -11.28
N PRO A 610 13.31 34.23 -12.07
CA PRO A 610 13.24 35.61 -12.57
C PRO A 610 13.17 36.67 -11.48
N ILE A 611 12.47 36.40 -10.37
CA ILE A 611 12.33 37.31 -9.23
C ILE A 611 13.63 37.38 -8.45
N TYR A 612 14.24 36.22 -8.19
CA TYR A 612 15.57 36.15 -7.59
C TYR A 612 16.58 36.99 -8.39
N ARG A 613 16.61 36.83 -9.71
CA ARG A 613 17.54 37.60 -10.58
C ARG A 613 17.30 39.10 -10.54
N LYS A 614 16.05 39.54 -10.46
CA LYS A 614 15.70 40.96 -10.45
C LYS A 614 16.06 41.66 -9.14
N PHE A 615 15.85 41.00 -7.99
CA PHE A 615 15.96 41.64 -6.68
C PHE A 615 17.12 41.13 -5.81
N PHE A 616 17.56 39.88 -5.98
CA PHE A 616 18.44 39.17 -5.06
C PHE A 616 19.71 38.60 -5.70
N VAL A 617 19.98 38.89 -6.98
CA VAL A 617 21.15 38.35 -7.70
C VAL A 617 22.49 38.67 -7.04
N SER A 618 22.58 39.79 -6.32
CA SER A 618 23.78 40.23 -5.61
C SER A 618 24.27 39.23 -4.55
N PHE A 619 23.39 38.35 -4.04
CA PHE A 619 23.76 37.33 -3.06
C PHE A 619 24.42 36.09 -3.67
N THR A 620 24.36 35.90 -4.99
CA THR A 620 24.80 34.66 -5.66
C THR A 620 26.29 34.37 -5.44
N ASP A 621 27.14 35.39 -5.52
CA ASP A 621 28.58 35.22 -5.31
C ASP A 621 28.93 35.00 -3.83
N ASP A 622 28.12 35.55 -2.91
CA ASP A 622 28.27 35.28 -1.48
C ASP A 622 27.85 33.85 -1.16
N PHE A 623 26.77 33.34 -1.77
CA PHE A 623 26.42 31.93 -1.70
C PHE A 623 27.51 31.03 -2.29
N CYS A 624 28.12 31.41 -3.43
CA CYS A 624 29.26 30.69 -3.99
C CYS A 624 30.41 30.59 -2.96
N LYS A 625 30.79 31.70 -2.32
CA LYS A 625 31.87 31.71 -1.31
C LYS A 625 31.51 30.89 -0.07
N ASP A 626 30.29 31.05 0.44
CA ASP A 626 29.82 30.37 1.65
C ASP A 626 29.62 28.87 1.43
N SER A 627 29.30 28.45 0.19
CA SER A 627 29.05 27.04 -0.17
C SER A 627 30.22 26.11 0.10
N ILE A 628 31.44 26.65 0.19
CA ILE A 628 32.65 25.89 0.58
C ILE A 628 32.52 25.34 2.01
N LYS A 629 31.75 26.00 2.88
CA LYS A 629 31.59 25.64 4.31
C LYS A 629 30.15 25.37 4.73
N SER A 630 29.16 25.91 4.00
CA SER A 630 27.75 25.90 4.38
C SER A 630 26.93 25.01 3.44
N GLN A 631 26.32 23.96 4.01
CA GLN A 631 25.41 23.10 3.27
C GLN A 631 24.13 23.83 2.86
N GLU A 632 23.66 24.79 3.67
CA GLU A 632 22.51 25.62 3.36
C GLU A 632 22.74 26.43 2.07
N SER A 633 23.93 27.03 1.91
CA SER A 633 24.28 27.78 0.71
C SER A 633 24.33 26.88 -0.53
N LYS A 634 24.73 25.61 -0.39
CA LYS A 634 24.68 24.66 -1.51
C LYS A 634 23.26 24.32 -1.93
N ILE A 635 22.33 24.13 -0.99
CA ILE A 635 20.91 23.91 -1.30
C ILE A 635 20.38 25.07 -2.14
N ILE A 636 20.69 26.30 -1.74
CA ILE A 636 20.30 27.51 -2.47
C ILE A 636 20.93 27.55 -3.88
N LEU A 637 22.23 27.26 -4.00
CA LEU A 637 22.91 27.24 -5.30
C LEU A 637 22.39 26.16 -6.24
N LYS A 638 22.08 24.96 -5.73
CA LYS A 638 21.45 23.88 -6.51
C LYS A 638 20.15 24.35 -7.13
N TYR A 639 19.34 25.13 -6.41
CA TYR A 639 18.11 25.72 -6.93
C TYR A 639 18.40 26.81 -7.96
N ILE A 640 19.29 27.77 -7.66
CA ILE A 640 19.62 28.89 -8.56
C ILE A 640 20.16 28.40 -9.90
N PHE A 641 21.03 27.38 -9.90
CA PHE A 641 21.67 26.87 -11.12
C PHE A 641 20.81 25.89 -11.94
N GLN A 642 19.55 25.66 -11.57
CA GLN A 642 18.60 25.06 -12.51
C GLN A 642 18.44 25.90 -13.79
N ASP A 643 18.59 27.23 -13.66
CA ASP A 643 18.74 28.17 -14.76
C ASP A 643 20.06 28.93 -14.56
N ALA A 644 21.19 28.27 -14.82
CA ALA A 644 22.51 28.89 -14.73
C ALA A 644 22.76 29.80 -15.96
N ASN A 645 23.31 31.00 -15.77
CA ASN A 645 23.40 32.06 -16.78
C ASN A 645 24.83 32.53 -17.12
N GLY A 646 25.85 31.85 -16.60
CA GLY A 646 27.25 32.16 -16.81
C GLY A 646 27.76 33.38 -16.03
N SER A 647 27.01 33.92 -15.07
CA SER A 647 27.35 35.18 -14.40
C SER A 647 28.04 35.01 -13.04
N SER A 648 27.87 33.86 -12.38
CA SER A 648 28.37 33.64 -11.03
C SER A 648 29.86 33.29 -10.98
N LEU A 649 30.45 33.39 -9.78
CA LEU A 649 31.83 32.98 -9.52
C LEU A 649 32.11 31.52 -9.92
N LEU A 650 31.16 30.59 -9.72
CA LEU A 650 31.32 29.17 -10.07
C LEU A 650 31.31 28.90 -11.59
N GLU A 651 30.67 29.76 -12.37
CA GLU A 651 30.55 29.63 -13.82
C GLU A 651 31.66 30.37 -14.58
N LYS A 652 32.30 31.37 -13.96
CA LYS A 652 33.35 32.19 -14.59
C LYS A 652 34.76 31.77 -14.22
N ASP A 653 34.99 31.38 -12.97
CA ASP A 653 36.33 31.08 -12.45
C ASP A 653 36.51 29.57 -12.29
N ILE A 654 37.20 28.96 -13.26
CA ILE A 654 37.52 27.52 -13.24
C ILE A 654 38.35 27.14 -12.00
N LYS A 655 39.21 28.03 -11.49
CA LYS A 655 39.99 27.75 -10.26
C LYS A 655 39.05 27.68 -9.07
N PHE A 656 38.05 28.57 -9.00
CA PHE A 656 37.04 28.54 -7.95
C PHE A 656 36.10 27.33 -8.10
N PHE A 657 35.66 27.01 -9.32
CA PHE A 657 34.86 25.82 -9.61
C PHE A 657 35.55 24.53 -9.13
N LYS A 658 36.85 24.40 -9.41
CA LYS A 658 37.65 23.29 -8.90
C LYS A 658 37.79 23.31 -7.38
N LYS A 659 37.98 24.48 -6.78
CA LYS A 659 38.04 24.63 -5.30
C LYS A 659 36.72 24.20 -4.66
N PHE A 660 35.59 24.50 -5.29
CA PHE A 660 34.27 24.05 -4.85
C PHE A 660 34.11 22.54 -4.97
N LEU A 661 34.47 21.92 -6.11
CA LEU A 661 34.45 20.45 -6.23
C LEU A 661 35.42 19.75 -5.25
N ALA A 662 36.45 20.45 -4.79
CA ALA A 662 37.39 19.96 -3.79
C ALA A 662 36.91 20.12 -2.33
N CYS A 663 35.81 20.83 -2.06
CA CYS A 663 35.42 21.17 -0.69
C CYS A 663 34.91 19.96 0.11
N ASP A 664 34.19 19.02 -0.53
CA ASP A 664 33.74 17.74 0.04
C ASP A 664 33.25 16.78 -1.04
N ASP A 665 32.94 15.55 -0.64
CA ASP A 665 32.42 14.46 -1.47
C ASP A 665 30.88 14.32 -1.43
N THR A 666 30.13 15.39 -1.11
CA THR A 666 28.66 15.29 -1.02
C THR A 666 27.99 15.27 -2.40
N GLN A 667 26.86 14.53 -2.52
CA GLN A 667 26.08 14.43 -3.75
C GLN A 667 25.61 15.79 -4.28
N ILE A 668 25.23 16.72 -3.39
CA ILE A 668 24.80 18.08 -3.78
C ILE A 668 25.94 18.84 -4.47
N THR A 669 27.19 18.70 -4.02
CA THR A 669 28.36 19.33 -4.66
C THR A 669 28.52 18.81 -6.10
N PHE A 670 28.31 17.51 -6.31
CA PHE A 670 28.33 16.89 -7.64
C PHE A 670 27.22 17.41 -8.54
N GLU A 671 25.97 17.44 -8.06
CA GLU A 671 24.81 17.90 -8.83
C GLU A 671 24.94 19.37 -9.26
N ILE A 672 25.45 20.23 -8.36
CA ILE A 672 25.76 21.62 -8.68
C ILE A 672 26.81 21.69 -9.81
N GLY A 673 27.84 20.83 -9.74
CA GLY A 673 28.83 20.70 -10.79
C GLY A 673 28.25 20.26 -12.14
N GLU A 674 27.32 19.30 -12.13
CA GLU A 674 26.59 18.84 -13.32
C GLU A 674 25.73 19.95 -13.92
N LEU A 675 25.02 20.72 -13.09
CA LEU A 675 24.21 21.86 -13.55
C LEU A 675 25.06 22.95 -14.22
N VAL A 676 26.21 23.29 -13.63
CA VAL A 676 27.15 24.25 -14.23
C VAL A 676 27.70 23.72 -15.57
N TRP A 677 28.11 22.46 -15.61
CA TRP A 677 28.59 21.82 -16.84
C TRP A 677 27.52 21.82 -17.94
N ASP A 678 26.32 21.32 -17.62
CA ASP A 678 25.21 21.20 -18.56
C ASP A 678 24.75 22.56 -19.10
N SER A 679 24.80 23.63 -18.29
CA SER A 679 24.51 24.98 -18.77
C SER A 679 25.54 25.46 -19.79
N HIS A 680 26.84 25.25 -19.55
CA HIS A 680 27.87 25.58 -20.53
C HIS A 680 27.79 24.74 -21.80
N ILE A 681 27.39 23.47 -21.72
CA ILE A 681 27.12 22.63 -22.90
C ILE A 681 25.92 23.14 -23.69
N THR A 682 24.84 23.52 -23.01
CA THR A 682 23.64 24.08 -23.65
C THR A 682 23.97 25.40 -24.36
N ASN A 683 24.83 26.22 -23.75
CA ASN A 683 25.28 27.51 -24.25
C ASN A 683 26.62 27.46 -24.99
N PHE A 684 27.01 26.29 -25.51
CA PHE A 684 28.35 26.04 -26.09
C PHE A 684 28.71 26.96 -27.27
N LYS A 685 27.72 27.53 -27.96
CA LYS A 685 27.94 28.50 -29.05
C LYS A 685 28.54 29.82 -28.56
N SER A 686 28.40 30.16 -27.28
CA SER A 686 29.00 31.37 -26.71
C SER A 686 30.50 31.17 -26.48
N GLN A 687 31.30 32.19 -26.77
CA GLN A 687 32.76 32.12 -26.61
C GLN A 687 33.16 31.80 -25.16
N ALA A 688 32.48 32.39 -24.18
CA ALA A 688 32.74 32.15 -22.76
C ALA A 688 32.52 30.68 -22.37
N SER A 689 31.41 30.07 -22.81
CA SER A 689 31.10 28.67 -22.48
C SER A 689 31.98 27.68 -23.25
N SER A 690 32.26 27.95 -24.53
CA SER A 690 33.20 27.14 -25.30
C SER A 690 34.60 27.16 -24.68
N ASN A 691 35.06 28.34 -24.24
CA ASN A 691 36.33 28.47 -23.53
C ASN A 691 36.34 27.67 -22.21
N PHE A 692 35.28 27.80 -21.41
CA PHE A 692 35.16 27.07 -20.14
C PHE A 692 35.23 25.54 -20.33
N VAL A 693 34.45 25.02 -21.28
CA VAL A 693 34.40 23.59 -21.61
C VAL A 693 35.74 23.09 -22.14
N ASN A 694 36.34 23.82 -23.10
CA ASN A 694 37.62 23.43 -23.69
C ASN A 694 38.78 23.50 -22.68
N GLU A 695 38.75 24.47 -21.75
CA GLU A 695 39.75 24.57 -20.70
C GLU A 695 39.64 23.41 -19.70
N ILE A 696 38.42 22.99 -19.33
CA ILE A 696 38.19 21.79 -18.52
C ILE A 696 38.70 20.53 -19.24
N LEU A 697 38.38 20.34 -20.53
CA LEU A 697 38.82 19.18 -21.30
C LEU A 697 40.35 19.13 -21.42
N ARG A 698 41.02 20.27 -21.70
CA ARG A 698 42.48 20.37 -21.72
C ARG A 698 43.11 20.10 -20.36
N HIS A 699 42.48 20.59 -19.29
CA HIS A 699 42.91 20.33 -17.91
C HIS A 699 42.81 18.84 -17.59
N LEU A 700 41.71 18.17 -17.94
CA LEU A 700 41.55 16.72 -17.77
C LEU A 700 42.54 15.93 -18.63
N GLU A 701 42.73 16.29 -19.90
CA GLU A 701 43.69 15.63 -20.78
C GLU A 701 45.11 15.67 -20.18
N LYS A 702 45.52 16.81 -19.62
CA LYS A 702 46.84 16.98 -19.02
C LYS A 702 47.01 16.19 -17.73
N ASN A 703 46.01 16.15 -16.86
CA ASN A 703 46.15 15.59 -15.51
C ASN A 703 45.78 14.11 -15.42
N LEU A 704 44.87 13.61 -16.25
CA LEU A 704 44.58 12.16 -16.33
C LEU A 704 45.77 11.37 -16.90
N LYS A 705 46.70 12.01 -17.64
CA LYS A 705 47.99 11.41 -18.05
C LYS A 705 48.98 11.24 -16.89
N LYS A 706 48.79 11.95 -15.78
CA LYS A 706 49.64 11.92 -14.57
C LYS A 706 48.90 11.19 -13.44
N ASP A 707 49.18 11.54 -12.19
CA ASP A 707 48.39 11.11 -11.02
C ASP A 707 47.32 12.17 -10.72
N PRO A 708 46.03 11.94 -11.07
CA PRO A 708 44.97 12.93 -10.92
C PRO A 708 44.53 13.08 -9.46
N SER A 709 44.23 14.30 -9.04
CA SER A 709 43.63 14.56 -7.74
C SER A 709 42.19 14.02 -7.66
N ASN A 710 41.64 13.87 -6.45
CA ASN A 710 40.23 13.49 -6.29
C ASN A 710 39.29 14.46 -7.04
N THR A 711 39.58 15.76 -7.01
CA THR A 711 38.85 16.79 -7.76
C THR A 711 38.89 16.56 -9.28
N ASP A 712 40.03 16.14 -9.82
CA ASP A 712 40.15 15.83 -11.26
C ASP A 712 39.31 14.59 -11.62
N LEU A 713 39.21 13.61 -10.71
CA LEU A 713 38.32 12.46 -10.89
C LEU A 713 36.86 12.90 -10.90
N LYS A 714 36.40 13.71 -9.93
CA LYS A 714 35.03 14.24 -9.90
C LYS A 714 34.68 15.01 -11.16
N LEU A 715 35.59 15.86 -11.60
CA LEU A 715 35.42 16.64 -12.82
C LEU A 715 35.29 15.73 -14.04
N ALA A 716 36.09 14.66 -14.13
CA ALA A 716 35.93 13.65 -15.19
C ALA A 716 34.58 12.92 -15.11
N GLN A 717 34.08 12.61 -13.91
CA GLN A 717 32.76 11.99 -13.74
C GLN A 717 31.64 12.90 -14.27
N ILE A 718 31.66 14.19 -13.89
CA ILE A 718 30.70 15.20 -14.36
C ILE A 718 30.72 15.29 -15.89
N VAL A 719 31.91 15.32 -16.50
CA VAL A 719 32.07 15.42 -17.96
C VAL A 719 31.55 14.16 -18.68
N ILE A 720 31.87 12.95 -18.19
CA ILE A 720 31.49 11.69 -18.84
C ILE A 720 29.97 11.45 -18.75
N LYS A 721 29.39 11.68 -17.56
CA LYS A 721 27.94 11.53 -17.30
C LYS A 721 27.12 12.65 -17.94
N GLY A 722 27.67 13.85 -18.03
CA GLY A 722 26.98 15.07 -18.46
C GLY A 722 26.61 15.12 -19.95
N LYS A 723 25.88 16.19 -20.30
CA LYS A 723 25.45 16.47 -21.68
C LYS A 723 26.64 16.71 -22.60
N LYS A 724 26.39 16.56 -23.90
CA LYS A 724 27.39 16.67 -24.97
C LYS A 724 26.86 17.59 -26.08
N PRO A 725 27.64 18.58 -26.55
CA PRO A 725 27.28 19.41 -27.68
C PRO A 725 27.56 18.67 -29.00
N LYS A 726 26.87 19.06 -30.07
CA LYS A 726 27.17 18.58 -31.43
C LYS A 726 28.37 19.38 -32.00
N SER A 727 29.59 19.00 -31.64
CA SER A 727 30.82 19.61 -32.14
C SER A 727 31.91 18.56 -32.35
N ASN A 728 32.54 18.55 -33.53
CA ASN A 728 33.62 17.61 -33.84
C ASN A 728 34.84 17.82 -32.95
N ASP A 729 35.21 19.08 -32.68
CA ASP A 729 36.35 19.42 -31.83
C ASP A 729 36.11 18.98 -30.37
N PHE A 730 34.86 19.11 -29.90
CA PHE A 730 34.46 18.59 -28.60
C PHE A 730 34.54 17.07 -28.57
N ASN A 731 33.99 16.39 -29.59
CA ASN A 731 33.96 14.93 -29.64
C ASN A 731 35.37 14.35 -29.59
N LEU A 732 36.32 14.92 -30.34
CA LEU A 732 37.71 14.48 -30.33
C LEU A 732 38.36 14.64 -28.94
N ALA A 733 38.19 15.81 -28.30
CA ALA A 733 38.72 16.05 -26.96
C ALA A 733 38.05 15.18 -25.89
N PHE A 734 36.74 14.95 -26.01
CA PHE A 734 35.96 14.09 -25.12
C PHE A 734 36.37 12.62 -25.25
N GLU A 735 36.62 12.14 -26.47
CA GLU A 735 37.14 10.78 -26.72
C GLU A 735 38.51 10.57 -26.07
N ILE A 736 39.41 11.57 -26.16
CA ILE A 736 40.71 11.53 -25.48
C ILE A 736 40.52 11.45 -23.96
N VAL A 737 39.61 12.23 -23.38
CA VAL A 737 39.30 12.16 -21.94
C VAL A 737 38.75 10.78 -21.56
N CYS A 738 37.86 10.20 -22.36
CA CYS A 738 37.35 8.85 -22.14
C CYS A 738 38.47 7.80 -22.19
N GLU A 739 39.36 7.86 -23.19
CA GLU A 739 40.50 6.95 -23.31
C GLU A 739 41.42 7.05 -22.09
N LEU A 740 41.77 8.27 -21.66
CA LEU A 740 42.63 8.50 -20.51
C LEU A 740 41.97 8.07 -19.19
N TYR A 741 40.67 8.31 -19.03
CA TYR A 741 39.93 7.88 -17.84
C TYR A 741 39.90 6.35 -17.74
N VAL A 742 39.58 5.66 -18.84
CA VAL A 742 39.58 4.19 -18.89
C VAL A 742 40.98 3.63 -18.64
N ALA A 743 42.02 4.23 -19.23
CA ALA A 743 43.42 3.85 -19.00
C ALA A 743 43.87 4.06 -17.53
N LEU A 744 43.34 5.08 -16.87
CA LEU A 744 43.58 5.32 -15.44
C LEU A 744 42.89 4.26 -14.57
N VAL A 745 41.59 4.05 -14.79
CA VAL A 745 40.78 3.09 -14.02
C VAL A 745 41.37 1.68 -14.14
N THR A 746 41.82 1.29 -15.34
CA THR A 746 42.47 -0.02 -15.59
C THR A 746 43.87 -0.19 -14.97
N LYS A 747 44.56 0.90 -14.58
CA LYS A 747 45.91 0.86 -13.97
C LYS A 747 45.88 0.87 -12.43
N LYS A 748 44.80 1.31 -11.80
CA LYS A 748 44.71 1.40 -10.33
C LYS A 748 44.68 -0.01 -9.71
N LYS A 749 45.48 -0.21 -8.66
CA LYS A 749 45.53 -1.49 -7.90
C LYS A 749 44.29 -1.72 -7.05
N THR A 750 43.67 -0.66 -6.55
CA THR A 750 42.43 -0.68 -5.76
C THR A 750 41.41 0.24 -6.43
N LEU A 751 40.33 -0.32 -6.97
CA LEU A 751 39.26 0.45 -7.62
C LEU A 751 38.13 0.74 -6.62
N SER A 752 37.61 1.96 -6.65
CA SER A 752 36.32 2.25 -6.02
C SER A 752 35.17 2.03 -7.00
N ASN A 753 34.03 1.56 -6.50
CA ASN A 753 32.84 1.28 -7.30
C ASN A 753 32.37 2.50 -8.10
N ASP A 754 32.47 3.70 -7.52
CA ASP A 754 32.08 4.96 -8.16
C ASP A 754 32.85 5.25 -9.44
N LEU A 755 34.14 4.86 -9.49
CA LEU A 755 34.96 5.05 -10.70
C LEU A 755 34.56 4.09 -11.81
N ILE A 756 34.09 2.89 -11.47
CA ILE A 756 33.66 1.89 -12.43
C ILE A 756 32.26 2.21 -12.94
N ALA A 757 31.36 2.67 -12.06
CA ALA A 757 30.00 3.10 -12.41
C ALA A 757 29.99 4.16 -13.53
N VAL A 758 31.00 5.04 -13.55
CA VAL A 758 31.15 6.09 -14.57
C VAL A 758 31.39 5.49 -15.97
N LEU A 759 32.07 4.33 -16.06
CA LEU A 759 32.34 3.68 -17.34
C LEU A 759 31.06 3.22 -18.04
N ALA A 760 29.99 2.92 -17.31
CA ALA A 760 28.70 2.55 -17.90
C ALA A 760 28.11 3.68 -18.77
N TYR A 761 28.51 4.94 -18.55
CA TYR A 761 28.04 6.12 -19.31
C TYR A 761 28.87 6.41 -20.57
N LEU A 762 29.87 5.58 -20.88
CA LEU A 762 30.64 5.72 -22.12
C LEU A 762 29.76 5.57 -23.37
N PRO A 763 30.06 6.32 -24.45
CA PRO A 763 29.28 6.26 -25.69
C PRO A 763 29.34 4.86 -26.33
N SER A 764 28.25 4.46 -27.00
CA SER A 764 28.17 3.24 -27.80
C SER A 764 27.95 3.63 -29.28
N PRO A 765 28.69 3.05 -30.25
CA PRO A 765 29.72 2.02 -30.10
C PRO A 765 31.01 2.56 -29.45
N LEU A 766 31.73 1.68 -28.74
CA LEU A 766 33.02 2.03 -28.14
C LEU A 766 34.14 2.04 -29.19
N LEU A 767 35.08 2.99 -29.06
CA LEU A 767 36.32 2.97 -29.83
C LEU A 767 37.14 1.71 -29.52
N GLU A 768 37.84 1.18 -30.53
CA GLU A 768 38.60 -0.09 -30.41
C GLU A 768 39.62 -0.06 -29.26
N LYS A 769 40.36 1.04 -29.12
CA LYS A 769 41.32 1.25 -28.02
C LYS A 769 40.65 1.16 -26.64
N ILE A 770 39.47 1.79 -26.48
CA ILE A 770 38.70 1.78 -25.23
C ILE A 770 38.17 0.36 -24.96
N SER A 771 37.67 -0.33 -25.99
CA SER A 771 37.19 -1.71 -25.91
C SER A 771 38.28 -2.67 -25.42
N ILE A 772 39.51 -2.56 -25.92
CA ILE A 772 40.66 -3.37 -25.48
C ILE A 772 40.95 -3.14 -23.99
N LEU A 773 40.95 -1.89 -23.53
CA LEU A 773 41.20 -1.56 -22.13
C LEU A 773 40.08 -2.08 -21.21
N ILE A 774 38.81 -1.92 -21.59
CA ILE A 774 37.67 -2.45 -20.82
C ILE A 774 37.73 -3.98 -20.75
N LYS A 775 38.07 -4.67 -21.85
CA LYS A 775 38.27 -6.14 -21.83
C LYS A 775 39.37 -6.56 -20.86
N LYS A 776 40.45 -5.79 -20.76
CA LYS A 776 41.52 -6.03 -19.79
C LYS A 776 41.03 -5.86 -18.34
N LEU A 777 40.22 -4.82 -18.08
CA LEU A 777 39.59 -4.58 -16.78
C LEU A 777 38.65 -5.72 -16.37
N LEU A 778 37.77 -6.14 -17.27
CA LEU A 778 36.85 -7.25 -17.04
C LEU A 778 37.61 -8.53 -16.68
N LYS A 779 38.73 -8.80 -17.35
CA LYS A 779 39.58 -9.96 -17.08
C LYS A 779 40.30 -9.89 -15.73
N SER A 780 40.69 -8.71 -15.26
CA SER A 780 41.32 -8.55 -13.93
C SER A 780 40.30 -8.68 -12.81
N MET A 781 39.11 -8.11 -12.98
CA MET A 781 38.08 -8.04 -11.93
C MET A 781 37.26 -9.32 -11.79
N GLY A 782 37.05 -10.08 -12.87
CA GLY A 782 36.27 -11.32 -12.84
C GLY A 782 36.88 -12.47 -12.00
N LYS A 783 37.95 -12.22 -11.24
CA LYS A 783 38.59 -13.16 -10.31
C LYS A 783 38.27 -12.89 -8.84
N GLU A 784 37.61 -11.76 -8.56
CA GLU A 784 37.28 -11.32 -7.20
C GLU A 784 35.78 -11.53 -6.94
N ARG A 785 35.39 -11.61 -5.66
CA ARG A 785 33.97 -11.60 -5.27
C ARG A 785 33.49 -10.15 -5.33
N LEU A 786 32.46 -9.88 -6.12
CA LEU A 786 31.96 -8.54 -6.41
C LEU A 786 30.64 -8.27 -5.68
N ASP A 787 30.30 -7.00 -5.51
CA ASP A 787 28.95 -6.61 -5.10
C ASP A 787 27.98 -6.53 -6.29
N ASP A 788 26.69 -6.65 -6.01
CA ASP A 788 25.63 -6.74 -7.03
C ASP A 788 25.59 -5.52 -7.97
N SER A 789 25.82 -4.31 -7.44
CA SER A 789 25.79 -3.07 -8.23
C SER A 789 26.96 -3.02 -9.22
N LEU A 790 28.12 -3.49 -8.78
CA LEU A 790 29.33 -3.59 -9.57
C LEU A 790 29.19 -4.68 -10.63
N GLU A 791 28.62 -5.84 -10.30
CA GLU A 791 28.31 -6.90 -11.27
C GLU A 791 27.42 -6.39 -12.42
N GLN A 792 26.36 -5.63 -12.10
CA GLN A 792 25.49 -5.03 -13.11
C GLN A 792 26.23 -4.03 -14.02
N THR A 793 27.10 -3.23 -13.43
CA THR A 793 27.93 -2.26 -14.15
C THR A 793 28.92 -2.97 -15.09
N LEU A 794 29.60 -4.00 -14.60
CA LEU A 794 30.54 -4.78 -15.41
C LEU A 794 29.84 -5.57 -16.51
N PHE A 795 28.63 -6.08 -16.26
CA PHE A 795 27.82 -6.70 -17.28
C PHE A 795 27.46 -5.72 -18.41
N ALA A 796 27.02 -4.50 -18.07
CA ALA A 796 26.75 -3.46 -19.07
C ALA A 796 27.99 -3.16 -19.95
N LEU A 797 29.18 -3.14 -19.34
CA LEU A 797 30.45 -2.97 -20.06
C LEU A 797 30.81 -4.19 -20.93
N ALA A 798 30.58 -5.40 -20.43
CA ALA A 798 30.78 -6.63 -21.20
C ALA A 798 29.88 -6.67 -22.44
N VAL A 799 28.62 -6.26 -22.29
CA VAL A 799 27.67 -6.12 -23.40
C VAL A 799 28.18 -5.11 -24.43
N LYS A 800 28.62 -3.91 -24.01
CA LYS A 800 29.13 -2.86 -24.91
C LYS A 800 30.42 -3.24 -25.65
N THR A 801 31.22 -4.16 -25.11
CA THR A 801 32.50 -4.60 -25.72
C THR A 801 32.38 -5.89 -26.53
N SER A 802 31.23 -6.55 -26.45
CA SER A 802 30.92 -7.76 -27.21
C SER A 802 30.57 -7.41 -28.65
N ALA A 803 31.07 -8.20 -29.60
CA ALA A 803 30.74 -8.00 -31.01
C ALA A 803 29.25 -8.31 -31.25
N SER A 804 28.56 -7.53 -32.08
CA SER A 804 27.17 -7.82 -32.50
C SER A 804 27.16 -8.96 -33.54
N SER A 805 27.43 -10.18 -33.09
CA SER A 805 27.48 -11.40 -33.90
C SER A 805 26.95 -12.59 -33.12
N PHE A 806 26.69 -13.71 -33.80
CA PHE A 806 26.24 -14.95 -33.15
C PHE A 806 27.15 -15.39 -31.98
N HIS A 807 28.47 -15.40 -32.18
CA HIS A 807 29.42 -15.77 -31.12
C HIS A 807 29.48 -14.76 -29.97
N GLY A 808 29.32 -13.46 -30.28
CA GLY A 808 29.21 -12.43 -29.25
C GLY A 808 27.95 -12.60 -28.42
N ALA A 809 26.82 -12.94 -29.05
CA ALA A 809 25.55 -13.15 -28.38
C ALA A 809 25.61 -14.38 -27.46
N LEU A 810 26.23 -15.47 -27.91
CA LEU A 810 26.47 -16.65 -27.08
C LEU A 810 27.30 -16.30 -25.84
N TYR A 811 28.34 -15.48 -26.00
CA TYR A 811 29.16 -15.03 -24.87
C TYR A 811 28.35 -14.19 -23.87
N VAL A 812 27.59 -13.20 -24.34
CA VAL A 812 26.75 -12.33 -23.50
C VAL A 812 25.69 -13.14 -22.75
N ILE A 813 25.03 -14.06 -23.44
CA ILE A 813 24.02 -14.94 -22.82
C ILE A 813 24.67 -15.88 -21.80
N SER A 814 25.79 -16.52 -22.13
CA SER A 814 26.48 -17.41 -21.20
C SER A 814 26.93 -16.66 -19.95
N LEU A 815 27.40 -15.42 -20.10
CA LEU A 815 27.76 -14.55 -19.00
C LEU A 815 26.54 -14.18 -18.14
N PHE A 816 25.42 -13.83 -18.77
CA PHE A 816 24.17 -13.56 -18.07
C PHE A 816 23.70 -14.79 -17.26
N LEU A 817 23.73 -15.98 -17.85
CA LEU A 817 23.40 -17.24 -17.17
C LEU A 817 24.33 -17.53 -15.99
N ALA A 818 25.62 -17.25 -16.12
CA ALA A 818 26.58 -17.45 -15.03
C ALA A 818 26.33 -16.51 -13.83
N LEU A 819 25.85 -15.29 -14.08
CA LEU A 819 25.60 -14.27 -13.05
C LEU A 819 24.22 -14.39 -12.38
N LEU A 820 23.32 -15.22 -12.90
CA LEU A 820 21.96 -15.38 -12.39
C LEU A 820 21.85 -16.10 -11.04
N ASN A 821 22.91 -16.78 -10.57
CA ASN A 821 22.93 -17.42 -9.25
C ASN A 821 22.85 -16.41 -8.09
N ASN A 822 23.04 -15.11 -8.35
CA ASN A 822 22.86 -14.02 -7.38
C ASN A 822 21.42 -13.47 -7.49
N SER A 823 20.64 -13.59 -6.40
CA SER A 823 19.17 -13.36 -6.39
C SER A 823 18.70 -11.97 -6.83
N THR A 824 19.58 -10.97 -6.82
CA THR A 824 19.28 -9.55 -7.15
C THR A 824 19.64 -9.18 -8.60
N PHE A 825 20.51 -9.94 -9.27
CA PHE A 825 21.04 -9.60 -10.60
C PHE A 825 19.99 -9.81 -11.70
N GLY A 826 19.28 -10.93 -11.67
CA GLY A 826 18.30 -11.33 -12.70
C GLY A 826 17.03 -10.46 -12.76
N SER A 827 16.71 -9.73 -11.69
CA SER A 827 15.54 -8.84 -11.61
C SER A 827 15.84 -7.37 -11.94
N SER A 828 17.11 -7.01 -12.19
CA SER A 828 17.49 -5.62 -12.47
C SER A 828 16.99 -5.14 -13.84
N GLN A 829 16.19 -4.07 -13.84
CA GLN A 829 15.69 -3.44 -15.07
C GLN A 829 16.83 -2.95 -15.98
N SER A 830 17.94 -2.49 -15.38
CA SER A 830 19.14 -2.04 -16.10
C SER A 830 19.78 -3.17 -16.91
N VAL A 831 19.91 -4.36 -16.32
CA VAL A 831 20.46 -5.55 -16.99
C VAL A 831 19.58 -5.96 -18.17
N LYS A 832 18.25 -5.98 -17.96
CA LYS A 832 17.28 -6.31 -19.02
C LYS A 832 17.34 -5.30 -20.18
N SER A 833 17.42 -4.00 -19.89
CA SER A 833 17.56 -2.96 -20.91
C SER A 833 18.85 -3.10 -21.73
N ASN A 834 19.97 -3.45 -21.11
CA ASN A 834 21.23 -3.69 -21.81
C ASN A 834 21.16 -4.92 -22.75
N LEU A 835 20.53 -6.02 -22.30
CA LEU A 835 20.29 -7.20 -23.14
C LEU A 835 19.39 -6.87 -24.34
N ILE A 836 18.30 -6.13 -24.12
CA ILE A 836 17.38 -5.70 -25.18
C ILE A 836 18.14 -4.89 -26.24
N ALA A 837 18.90 -3.88 -25.82
CA ALA A 837 19.67 -3.02 -26.72
C ALA A 837 20.72 -3.82 -27.50
N TYR A 838 21.34 -4.82 -26.87
CA TYR A 838 22.29 -5.70 -27.54
C TYR A 838 21.64 -6.56 -28.62
N PHE A 839 20.52 -7.24 -28.30
CA PHE A 839 19.81 -8.07 -29.27
C PHE A 839 19.25 -7.25 -30.45
N GLN A 840 18.80 -6.02 -30.21
CA GLN A 840 18.41 -5.07 -31.27
C GLN A 840 19.56 -4.69 -32.21
N SER A 841 20.81 -4.78 -31.75
CA SER A 841 22.00 -4.51 -32.56
C SER A 841 22.43 -5.70 -33.43
N LEU A 842 21.86 -6.89 -33.24
CA LEU A 842 22.27 -8.09 -33.97
C LEU A 842 21.80 -8.04 -35.43
N PRO A 843 22.62 -8.51 -36.38
CA PRO A 843 22.16 -8.80 -37.73
C PRO A 843 21.03 -9.84 -37.71
N SER A 844 20.02 -9.67 -38.56
CA SER A 844 18.81 -10.52 -38.59
C SER A 844 19.11 -12.03 -38.71
N GLY A 845 20.10 -12.41 -39.51
CA GLY A 845 20.50 -13.81 -39.63
C GLY A 845 21.16 -14.39 -38.36
N ASP A 846 21.84 -13.57 -37.58
CA ASP A 846 22.45 -14.00 -36.31
C ASP A 846 21.42 -13.98 -35.16
N PHE A 847 20.45 -13.07 -35.20
CA PHE A 847 19.26 -13.08 -34.34
C PHE A 847 18.49 -14.41 -34.44
N ASP A 848 18.21 -14.89 -35.65
CA ASP A 848 17.52 -16.17 -35.82
C ASP A 848 18.33 -17.34 -35.26
N LYS A 849 19.64 -17.36 -35.53
CA LYS A 849 20.53 -18.43 -35.06
C LYS A 849 20.58 -18.46 -33.54
N ILE A 850 20.63 -17.30 -32.87
CA ILE A 850 20.66 -17.26 -31.41
C ILE A 850 19.31 -17.70 -30.82
N TYR A 851 18.19 -17.30 -31.43
CA TYR A 851 16.86 -17.76 -31.02
C TYR A 851 16.75 -19.29 -31.15
N LEU A 852 17.13 -19.85 -32.30
CA LEU A 852 17.13 -21.30 -32.54
C LEU A 852 18.06 -22.04 -31.58
N HIS A 853 19.24 -21.48 -31.31
CA HIS A 853 20.19 -22.08 -30.37
C HIS A 853 19.61 -22.17 -28.96
N LEU A 854 18.92 -21.12 -28.49
CA LEU A 854 18.27 -21.12 -27.17
C LEU A 854 17.09 -22.07 -27.08
N LEU A 855 16.31 -22.22 -28.16
CA LEU A 855 15.26 -23.23 -28.24
C LEU A 855 15.85 -24.63 -28.08
N ALA A 856 16.89 -24.95 -28.86
CA ALA A 856 17.57 -26.25 -28.77
C ALA A 856 18.22 -26.47 -27.40
N ALA A 857 18.86 -25.43 -26.82
CA ALA A 857 19.43 -25.52 -25.47
C ALA A 857 18.36 -25.72 -24.40
N GLY A 858 17.18 -25.11 -24.56
CA GLY A 858 16.05 -25.25 -23.64
C GLY A 858 15.43 -26.65 -23.65
N GLU A 859 15.49 -27.38 -24.77
CA GLU A 859 14.94 -28.74 -24.86
C GLU A 859 15.60 -29.70 -23.86
N ASP A 860 16.92 -29.60 -23.67
CA ASP A 860 17.73 -30.48 -22.81
C ASP A 860 18.29 -29.77 -21.55
N ALA A 861 17.90 -28.53 -21.29
CA ALA A 861 18.42 -27.76 -20.15
C ALA A 861 18.12 -28.43 -18.80
N ALA A 862 19.13 -28.49 -17.92
CA ALA A 862 18.94 -28.85 -16.52
C ALA A 862 18.14 -27.76 -15.78
N SER A 863 17.47 -28.15 -14.70
CA SER A 863 16.58 -27.29 -13.88
C SER A 863 17.10 -25.85 -13.64
N PRO A 864 18.36 -25.64 -13.17
CA PRO A 864 18.84 -24.28 -12.87
C PRO A 864 18.99 -23.37 -14.09
N PHE A 865 19.02 -23.91 -15.31
CA PHE A 865 19.22 -23.14 -16.55
C PHE A 865 17.95 -22.93 -17.35
N LEU A 866 16.92 -23.76 -17.13
CA LEU A 866 15.68 -23.70 -17.91
C LEU A 866 14.96 -22.36 -17.70
N ASP A 867 14.75 -21.97 -16.44
CA ASP A 867 14.08 -20.72 -16.07
C ASP A 867 14.72 -19.48 -16.73
N PRO A 868 16.04 -19.27 -16.61
CA PRO A 868 16.74 -18.22 -17.35
C PRO A 868 16.59 -18.26 -18.87
N ILE A 869 16.69 -19.44 -19.49
CA ILE A 869 16.57 -19.58 -20.94
C ILE A 869 15.18 -19.12 -21.39
N ILE A 870 14.13 -19.50 -20.66
CA ILE A 870 12.76 -19.05 -20.94
C ILE A 870 12.66 -17.53 -20.85
N ARG A 871 13.24 -16.89 -19.83
CA ARG A 871 13.24 -15.42 -19.72
C ARG A 871 13.93 -14.76 -20.91
N ILE A 872 15.06 -15.28 -21.38
CA ILE A 872 15.73 -14.74 -22.58
C ILE A 872 14.85 -14.93 -23.83
N LEU A 873 14.19 -16.09 -23.98
CA LEU A 873 13.25 -16.32 -25.08
C LEU A 873 12.07 -15.34 -25.06
N THR A 874 11.57 -14.96 -23.87
CA THR A 874 10.53 -13.92 -23.75
C THR A 874 11.03 -12.55 -24.19
N ILE A 875 12.29 -12.19 -23.89
CA ILE A 875 12.90 -10.93 -24.36
C ILE A 875 13.03 -10.94 -25.88
N LEU A 876 13.52 -12.04 -26.46
CA LEU A 876 13.66 -12.17 -27.92
C LEU A 876 12.31 -12.18 -28.63
N ALA A 877 11.24 -12.72 -28.01
CA ALA A 877 9.91 -12.74 -28.60
C ALA A 877 9.36 -11.34 -28.93
N HIS A 878 9.68 -10.34 -28.10
CA HIS A 878 9.27 -8.94 -28.34
C HIS A 878 10.03 -8.25 -29.48
N GLN A 879 11.09 -8.89 -30.00
CA GLN A 879 11.92 -8.36 -31.10
C GLN A 879 11.64 -9.03 -32.44
N LEU A 880 10.58 -9.84 -32.53
CA LEU A 880 10.22 -10.54 -33.76
C LEU A 880 9.73 -9.55 -34.82
N ASP A 881 10.43 -9.54 -35.94
CA ASP A 881 10.16 -8.67 -37.09
C ASP A 881 9.08 -9.23 -38.04
N LYS A 882 8.17 -8.36 -38.46
CA LYS A 882 7.08 -8.65 -39.41
C LYS A 882 7.59 -8.86 -40.83
N GLU A 883 8.73 -8.28 -41.22
CA GLU A 883 9.34 -8.49 -42.53
C GLU A 883 9.74 -9.97 -42.75
N ARG A 884 9.96 -10.71 -41.65
CA ARG A 884 10.40 -12.12 -41.64
C ARG A 884 9.34 -13.04 -41.03
N ILE A 885 8.08 -12.77 -41.34
CA ILE A 885 6.92 -13.44 -40.75
C ILE A 885 7.00 -14.97 -40.78
N LYS A 886 7.50 -15.59 -41.85
CA LYS A 886 7.54 -17.06 -41.98
C LYS A 886 8.52 -17.68 -41.00
N GLU A 887 9.72 -17.14 -40.92
CA GLU A 887 10.79 -17.60 -40.04
C GLU A 887 10.42 -17.33 -38.58
N HIS A 888 10.00 -16.11 -38.27
CA HIS A 888 9.70 -15.68 -36.90
C HIS A 888 8.44 -16.35 -36.33
N THR A 889 7.43 -16.64 -37.17
CA THR A 889 6.29 -17.47 -36.74
C THR A 889 6.75 -18.86 -36.30
N LYS A 890 7.71 -19.47 -36.99
CA LYS A 890 8.25 -20.78 -36.58
C LYS A 890 8.98 -20.69 -35.25
N LEU A 891 9.84 -19.68 -35.06
CA LEU A 891 10.56 -19.46 -33.80
C LEU A 891 9.58 -19.32 -32.63
N PHE A 892 8.56 -18.48 -32.79
CA PHE A 892 7.57 -18.25 -31.75
C PHE A 892 6.73 -19.50 -31.43
N VAL A 893 6.32 -20.25 -32.45
CA VAL A 893 5.61 -21.53 -32.26
C VAL A 893 6.51 -22.54 -31.53
N SER A 894 7.80 -22.62 -31.88
CA SER A 894 8.75 -23.46 -31.16
C SER A 894 8.92 -23.07 -29.70
N THR A 895 8.84 -21.77 -29.36
CA THR A 895 8.82 -21.31 -27.95
C THR A 895 7.63 -21.85 -27.18
N ILE A 896 6.43 -21.85 -27.80
CA ILE A 896 5.22 -22.41 -27.18
C ILE A 896 5.35 -23.93 -27.02
N LEU A 897 5.92 -24.62 -28.02
CA LEU A 897 6.17 -26.07 -27.94
C LEU A 897 7.14 -26.42 -26.82
N LEU A 898 8.27 -25.71 -26.73
CA LEU A 898 9.26 -25.90 -25.65
C LEU A 898 8.58 -25.75 -24.29
N MET A 899 7.84 -24.66 -24.08
CA MET A 899 7.10 -24.45 -22.84
C MET A 899 6.08 -25.54 -22.57
N SER A 900 5.38 -26.05 -23.59
CA SER A 900 4.41 -27.13 -23.45
C SER A 900 5.03 -28.46 -23.02
N ILE A 901 6.27 -28.72 -23.44
CA ILE A 901 7.01 -29.94 -23.07
C ILE A 901 7.61 -29.80 -21.66
N ARG A 902 8.23 -28.64 -21.38
CA ARG A 902 9.05 -28.41 -20.18
C ARG A 902 8.32 -27.68 -19.05
N THR A 903 7.01 -27.45 -19.14
CA THR A 903 6.26 -26.65 -18.12
C THR A 903 6.47 -27.16 -16.70
N LYS A 904 6.53 -28.49 -16.52
CA LYS A 904 6.67 -29.13 -15.21
C LYS A 904 8.04 -28.89 -14.57
N ASP A 905 9.04 -28.65 -15.39
CA ASP A 905 10.44 -28.47 -14.98
C ASP A 905 10.75 -27.00 -14.66
N VAL A 906 9.82 -26.08 -14.92
CA VAL A 906 9.95 -24.67 -14.51
C VAL A 906 9.82 -24.58 -13.00
N GLU A 907 10.86 -24.11 -12.32
CA GLU A 907 10.89 -24.04 -10.87
C GLU A 907 10.33 -22.72 -10.33
N ASN A 908 10.63 -21.61 -11.01
CA ASN A 908 10.26 -20.28 -10.56
C ASN A 908 8.94 -19.82 -11.20
N ILE A 909 7.94 -19.54 -10.35
CA ILE A 909 6.62 -19.14 -10.84
C ILE A 909 6.60 -17.78 -11.52
N ASP A 910 7.53 -16.88 -11.17
CA ASP A 910 7.64 -15.59 -11.85
C ASP A 910 8.11 -15.75 -13.30
N THR A 911 8.89 -16.80 -13.61
CA THR A 911 9.25 -17.13 -14.99
C THR A 911 8.02 -17.55 -15.79
N LEU A 912 7.16 -18.41 -15.21
CA LEU A 912 5.90 -18.78 -15.83
C LEU A 912 5.01 -17.56 -16.06
N HIS A 913 4.90 -16.69 -15.06
CA HIS A 913 4.13 -15.45 -15.17
C HIS A 913 4.67 -14.51 -16.26
N GLU A 914 5.98 -14.30 -16.32
CA GLU A 914 6.62 -13.49 -17.37
C GLU A 914 6.39 -14.07 -18.77
N TYR A 915 6.46 -15.39 -18.92
CA TYR A 915 6.12 -16.07 -20.16
C TYR A 915 4.65 -15.86 -20.54
N LEU A 916 3.71 -16.10 -19.63
CA LEU A 916 2.27 -15.90 -19.89
C LEU A 916 1.95 -14.45 -20.24
N SER A 917 2.52 -13.49 -19.51
CA SER A 917 2.41 -12.06 -19.80
C SER A 917 2.94 -11.73 -21.19
N THR A 918 4.05 -12.35 -21.60
CA THR A 918 4.62 -12.19 -22.95
C THR A 918 3.66 -12.70 -24.01
N ILE A 919 3.06 -13.89 -23.83
CA ILE A 919 2.04 -14.41 -24.75
C ILE A 919 0.84 -13.44 -24.84
N THR A 920 0.36 -12.92 -23.71
CA THR A 920 -0.75 -11.96 -23.66
C THR A 920 -0.45 -10.68 -24.45
N VAL A 921 0.73 -10.08 -24.26
CA VAL A 921 1.17 -8.88 -25.01
C VAL A 921 1.31 -9.19 -26.51
N MET A 922 1.92 -10.33 -26.85
CA MET A 922 2.11 -10.73 -28.24
C MET A 922 0.77 -10.98 -28.96
N LEU A 923 -0.27 -11.45 -28.27
CA LEU A 923 -1.61 -11.64 -28.83
C LEU A 923 -2.24 -10.33 -29.31
N SER A 924 -1.95 -9.20 -28.67
CA SER A 924 -2.43 -7.87 -29.09
C SER A 924 -1.49 -7.17 -30.07
N ASP A 925 -0.18 -7.18 -29.78
CA ASP A 925 0.79 -6.32 -30.46
C ASP A 925 1.34 -6.96 -31.74
N HIS A 926 1.41 -8.30 -31.76
CA HIS A 926 1.98 -9.08 -32.85
C HIS A 926 0.96 -10.12 -33.39
N PRO A 927 -0.29 -9.73 -33.72
CA PRO A 927 -1.33 -10.69 -34.10
C PRO A 927 -0.99 -11.47 -35.37
N TRP A 928 -0.06 -10.95 -36.19
CA TRP A 928 0.44 -11.57 -37.40
C TRP A 928 1.27 -12.84 -37.15
N ILE A 929 1.83 -13.02 -35.95
CA ILE A 929 2.64 -14.21 -35.61
C ILE A 929 1.79 -15.39 -35.16
N PHE A 930 0.56 -15.12 -34.70
CA PHE A 930 -0.37 -16.14 -34.27
C PHE A 930 -1.09 -16.77 -35.47
N SER A 931 -0.48 -17.83 -36.00
CA SER A 931 -1.14 -18.73 -36.94
C SER A 931 -2.29 -19.49 -36.27
N GLN A 932 -3.13 -20.15 -37.08
CA GLN A 932 -4.19 -21.02 -36.56
C GLN A 932 -3.63 -22.11 -35.62
N TYR A 933 -2.51 -22.72 -36.01
CA TYR A 933 -1.81 -23.71 -35.20
C TYR A 933 -1.29 -23.12 -33.88
N ALA A 934 -0.73 -21.90 -33.91
CA ALA A 934 -0.23 -21.24 -32.70
C ALA A 934 -1.34 -21.00 -31.66
N ILE A 935 -2.55 -20.61 -32.10
CA ILE A 935 -3.70 -20.41 -31.20
C ILE A 935 -4.17 -21.73 -30.59
N GLU A 936 -4.28 -22.79 -31.40
CA GLU A 936 -4.66 -24.12 -30.92
C GLU A 936 -3.65 -24.65 -29.90
N LEU A 937 -2.36 -24.50 -30.20
CA LEU A 937 -1.27 -24.90 -29.31
C LEU A 937 -1.27 -24.10 -28.01
N THR A 938 -1.52 -22.78 -28.07
CA THR A 938 -1.61 -21.93 -26.87
C THR A 938 -2.79 -22.35 -25.98
N LEU A 939 -3.96 -22.66 -26.57
CA LEU A 939 -5.10 -23.17 -25.80
C LEU A 939 -4.79 -24.55 -25.18
N ALA A 940 -4.15 -25.45 -25.92
CA ALA A 940 -3.73 -26.74 -25.41
C ALA A 940 -2.72 -26.61 -24.25
N TYR A 941 -1.75 -25.68 -24.38
CA TYR A 941 -0.80 -25.33 -23.34
C TYR A 941 -1.48 -24.83 -22.06
N VAL A 942 -2.45 -23.91 -22.19
CA VAL A 942 -3.21 -23.38 -21.05
C VAL A 942 -3.94 -24.50 -20.32
N VAL A 943 -4.63 -25.39 -21.06
CA VAL A 943 -5.30 -26.57 -20.48
C VAL A 943 -4.30 -27.47 -19.75
N GLY A 944 -3.15 -27.77 -20.36
CA GLY A 944 -2.11 -28.60 -19.76
C GLY A 944 -1.53 -27.98 -18.47
N THR A 945 -1.37 -26.66 -18.46
CA THR A 945 -0.85 -25.91 -17.31
C THR A 945 -1.85 -25.84 -16.16
N LEU A 946 -3.14 -25.64 -16.45
CA LEU A 946 -4.21 -25.67 -15.45
C LEU A 946 -4.34 -27.03 -14.75
N LYS A 947 -4.07 -28.12 -15.48
CA LYS A 947 -4.03 -29.48 -14.91
C LYS A 947 -2.82 -29.74 -14.02
N ASN A 948 -1.76 -28.94 -14.13
CA ASN A 948 -0.58 -29.09 -13.29
C ASN A 948 -0.84 -28.48 -11.91
N SER A 949 -0.93 -29.33 -10.87
CA SER A 949 -1.27 -28.93 -9.49
C SER A 949 -0.34 -27.85 -8.92
N ARG A 950 0.94 -27.87 -9.29
CA ARG A 950 1.96 -26.93 -8.80
C ARG A 950 1.61 -25.46 -9.09
N PHE A 951 1.18 -25.17 -10.31
CA PHE A 951 0.88 -23.80 -10.76
C PHE A 951 -0.57 -23.43 -10.58
N SER A 952 -1.46 -24.42 -10.66
CA SER A 952 -2.88 -24.16 -10.50
C SER A 952 -3.23 -23.72 -9.07
N ASN A 953 -2.51 -24.15 -8.03
CA ASN A 953 -2.77 -23.69 -6.65
C ASN A 953 -2.35 -22.24 -6.35
N GLN A 954 -1.80 -21.50 -7.33
CA GLN A 954 -1.36 -20.11 -7.14
C GLN A 954 -2.21 -19.13 -7.96
N SER A 955 -2.93 -18.25 -7.27
CA SER A 955 -3.89 -17.32 -7.90
C SER A 955 -3.27 -16.44 -8.99
N LYS A 956 -2.03 -15.97 -8.81
CA LYS A 956 -1.31 -15.15 -9.81
C LYS A 956 -1.17 -15.86 -11.16
N SER A 957 -0.83 -17.15 -11.16
CA SER A 957 -0.69 -17.94 -12.39
C SER A 957 -2.03 -18.30 -13.00
N PHE A 958 -3.03 -18.60 -12.16
CA PHE A 958 -4.38 -18.87 -12.63
C PHE A 958 -4.98 -17.66 -13.37
N ILE A 959 -4.85 -16.46 -12.81
CA ILE A 959 -5.32 -15.22 -13.43
C ILE A 959 -4.61 -14.99 -14.77
N ALA A 960 -3.28 -15.11 -14.82
CA ALA A 960 -2.51 -14.92 -16.05
C ALA A 960 -2.91 -15.92 -17.16
N LEU A 961 -3.26 -17.16 -16.83
CA LEU A 961 -3.77 -18.15 -17.79
C LEU A 961 -5.14 -17.75 -18.36
N ILE A 962 -6.03 -17.20 -17.53
CA ILE A 962 -7.33 -16.69 -17.97
C ILE A 962 -7.17 -15.46 -18.87
N ASP A 963 -6.20 -14.59 -18.57
CA ASP A 963 -5.91 -13.41 -19.39
C ASP A 963 -5.48 -13.81 -20.80
N VAL A 964 -4.64 -14.84 -20.95
CA VAL A 964 -4.27 -15.39 -22.27
C VAL A 964 -5.50 -15.81 -23.06
N ILE A 965 -6.45 -16.54 -22.45
CA ILE A 965 -7.69 -16.95 -23.12
C ILE A 965 -8.56 -15.73 -23.46
N SER A 966 -8.63 -14.76 -22.56
CA SER A 966 -9.39 -13.52 -22.75
C SER A 966 -8.86 -12.73 -23.96
N TYR A 967 -7.54 -12.61 -24.09
CA TYR A 967 -6.90 -11.95 -25.24
C TYR A 967 -7.08 -12.75 -26.54
N ILE A 968 -7.05 -14.09 -26.50
CA ILE A 968 -7.41 -14.93 -27.65
C ILE A 968 -8.87 -14.66 -28.07
N ALA A 969 -9.80 -14.57 -27.12
CA ALA A 969 -11.21 -14.29 -27.37
C ALA A 969 -11.45 -12.87 -27.92
N LEU A 970 -10.64 -11.89 -27.50
CA LEU A 970 -10.72 -10.50 -27.94
C LEU A 970 -10.10 -10.28 -29.32
N PHE A 971 -8.87 -10.73 -29.56
CA PHE A 971 -8.09 -10.39 -30.76
C PHE A 971 -8.07 -11.48 -31.84
N HIS A 972 -8.28 -12.75 -31.47
CA HIS A 972 -8.10 -13.91 -32.37
C HIS A 972 -9.38 -14.74 -32.56
N ARG A 973 -10.55 -14.17 -32.26
CA ARG A 973 -11.84 -14.88 -32.21
C ARG A 973 -12.21 -15.61 -33.49
N PHE A 974 -11.89 -15.05 -34.65
CA PHE A 974 -12.17 -15.66 -35.95
C PHE A 974 -11.50 -17.05 -36.09
N ARG A 975 -10.35 -17.26 -35.44
CA ARG A 975 -9.60 -18.54 -35.41
C ARG A 975 -10.24 -19.61 -34.51
N ILE A 976 -11.18 -19.22 -33.65
CA ILE A 976 -11.92 -20.11 -32.73
C ILE A 976 -13.19 -20.67 -33.39
N THR A 977 -13.70 -20.06 -34.47
CA THR A 977 -15.05 -20.28 -34.99
C THR A 977 -15.45 -21.75 -35.21
N SER A 978 -14.54 -22.61 -35.68
CA SER A 978 -14.80 -24.05 -35.88
C SER A 978 -14.24 -24.96 -34.76
N ARG A 979 -13.66 -24.38 -33.71
CA ARG A 979 -12.82 -25.06 -32.71
C ARG A 979 -13.19 -24.72 -31.27
N TYR A 980 -14.45 -24.35 -31.05
CA TYR A 980 -14.95 -24.05 -29.72
C TYR A 980 -14.75 -25.19 -28.71
N HIS A 981 -14.62 -26.45 -29.16
CA HIS A 981 -14.32 -27.58 -28.27
C HIS A 981 -13.00 -27.38 -27.48
N LEU A 982 -11.98 -26.75 -28.05
CA LEU A 982 -10.73 -26.42 -27.33
C LEU A 982 -10.97 -25.35 -26.27
N LEU A 983 -11.76 -24.33 -26.60
CA LEU A 983 -12.15 -23.29 -25.65
C LEU A 983 -13.01 -23.86 -24.52
N ILE A 984 -14.01 -24.70 -24.84
CA ILE A 984 -14.85 -25.37 -23.84
C ILE A 984 -14.02 -26.26 -22.92
N SER A 985 -13.02 -26.96 -23.45
CA SER A 985 -12.09 -27.75 -22.63
C SER A 985 -11.32 -26.87 -21.65
N ALA A 986 -10.83 -25.70 -22.08
CA ALA A 986 -10.14 -24.75 -21.20
C ALA A 986 -11.08 -24.18 -20.12
N LEU A 987 -12.27 -23.73 -20.51
CA LEU A 987 -13.27 -23.18 -19.59
C LEU A 987 -13.75 -24.23 -18.57
N SER A 988 -13.86 -25.49 -18.97
CA SER A 988 -14.24 -26.58 -18.07
C SER A 988 -13.14 -26.88 -17.05
N GLU A 989 -11.87 -26.84 -17.46
CA GLU A 989 -10.73 -27.00 -16.54
C GLU A 989 -10.62 -25.82 -15.56
N ILE A 990 -10.85 -24.60 -16.04
CA ILE A 990 -10.93 -23.40 -15.17
C ILE A 990 -12.03 -23.57 -14.14
N MET A 991 -13.21 -24.03 -14.57
CA MET A 991 -14.31 -24.28 -13.66
C MET A 991 -13.90 -25.31 -12.60
N ASN A 992 -13.30 -26.45 -13.01
CA ASN A 992 -12.82 -27.51 -12.11
C ASN A 992 -11.86 -26.96 -11.07
N HIS A 993 -10.94 -26.08 -11.46
CA HIS A 993 -10.02 -25.44 -10.52
C HIS A 993 -10.75 -24.67 -9.39
N LEU A 994 -11.85 -23.98 -9.69
CA LEU A 994 -12.61 -23.20 -8.70
C LEU A 994 -13.29 -24.06 -7.61
N THR A 995 -13.38 -25.38 -7.78
CA THR A 995 -13.90 -26.30 -6.74
C THR A 995 -12.88 -26.61 -5.65
N ARG A 996 -11.62 -26.20 -5.83
CA ARG A 996 -10.57 -26.48 -4.85
C ARG A 996 -10.74 -25.63 -3.59
N LYS A 997 -10.26 -26.18 -2.47
CA LYS A 997 -10.31 -25.51 -1.16
C LYS A 997 -9.54 -24.19 -1.13
N GLU A 998 -8.51 -24.04 -1.94
CA GLU A 998 -7.64 -22.85 -1.99
C GLU A 998 -8.20 -21.74 -2.88
N ALA A 999 -9.22 -22.02 -3.70
CA ALA A 999 -9.74 -21.05 -4.65
C ALA A 999 -10.33 -19.81 -3.96
N THR A 1000 -10.19 -18.66 -4.63
CA THR A 1000 -10.55 -17.33 -4.12
C THR A 1000 -11.72 -16.70 -4.89
N ALA A 1001 -12.38 -15.71 -4.29
CA ALA A 1001 -13.46 -14.97 -4.95
C ALA A 1001 -12.95 -14.15 -6.16
N GLU A 1002 -11.69 -13.70 -6.13
CA GLU A 1002 -11.07 -12.97 -7.25
C GLU A 1002 -10.94 -13.85 -8.49
N GLU A 1003 -10.48 -15.09 -8.33
CA GLU A 1003 -10.42 -16.09 -9.40
C GLU A 1003 -11.80 -16.34 -10.02
N GLY A 1004 -12.83 -16.44 -9.18
CA GLY A 1004 -14.23 -16.52 -9.61
C GLY A 1004 -14.68 -15.31 -10.42
N ALA A 1005 -14.32 -14.10 -9.98
CA ALA A 1005 -14.66 -12.85 -10.67
C ALA A 1005 -13.94 -12.69 -12.02
N VAL A 1006 -12.67 -13.10 -12.11
CA VAL A 1006 -11.90 -13.10 -13.37
C VAL A 1006 -12.52 -14.07 -14.38
N PHE A 1007 -12.87 -15.28 -13.94
CA PHE A 1007 -13.57 -16.24 -14.81
C PHE A 1007 -14.95 -15.75 -15.25
N SER A 1008 -15.71 -15.13 -14.34
CA SER A 1008 -16.99 -14.47 -14.62
C SER A 1008 -16.86 -13.45 -15.75
N ARG A 1009 -15.84 -12.57 -15.69
CA ARG A 1009 -15.55 -11.58 -16.74
C ARG A 1009 -15.23 -12.21 -18.10
N LEU A 1010 -14.49 -13.32 -18.13
CA LEU A 1010 -14.22 -14.08 -19.36
C LEU A 1010 -15.54 -14.62 -19.96
N LEU A 1011 -16.40 -15.22 -19.14
CA LEU A 1011 -17.71 -15.72 -19.60
C LEU A 1011 -18.60 -14.60 -20.16
N VAL A 1012 -18.65 -13.45 -19.49
CA VAL A 1012 -19.34 -12.25 -19.98
C VAL A 1012 -18.78 -11.82 -21.33
N THR A 1013 -17.45 -11.68 -21.44
CA THR A 1013 -16.76 -11.26 -22.69
C THR A 1013 -17.04 -12.21 -23.85
N LEU A 1014 -17.12 -13.52 -23.58
CA LEU A 1014 -17.45 -14.52 -24.60
C LEU A 1014 -18.91 -14.43 -25.07
N CYS A 1015 -19.84 -14.22 -24.13
CA CYS A 1015 -21.28 -14.11 -24.41
C CYS A 1015 -21.66 -12.75 -25.03
N GLU A 1016 -20.97 -11.70 -24.63
CA GLU A 1016 -21.18 -10.30 -25.02
C GLU A 1016 -19.88 -9.69 -25.57
N PRO A 1017 -19.50 -10.10 -26.79
CA PRO A 1017 -18.26 -9.63 -27.38
C PRO A 1017 -18.31 -8.12 -27.68
N PRO A 1018 -17.26 -7.37 -27.33
CA PRO A 1018 -17.17 -5.96 -27.69
C PRO A 1018 -17.11 -5.82 -29.21
N ILE A 1019 -17.79 -4.80 -29.75
CA ILE A 1019 -17.75 -4.48 -31.19
C ILE A 1019 -16.39 -3.82 -31.47
N GLN A 1020 -15.37 -4.61 -31.81
CA GLN A 1020 -14.11 -4.08 -32.31
C GLN A 1020 -14.33 -3.51 -33.71
N ARG A 1021 -14.10 -2.20 -33.89
CA ARG A 1021 -14.09 -1.55 -35.20
C ARG A 1021 -12.80 -1.93 -35.94
N SER A 1022 -12.73 -3.09 -36.60
CA SER A 1022 -11.63 -3.36 -37.53
C SER A 1022 -12.06 -3.16 -38.99
N THR A 1023 -11.54 -2.08 -39.54
CA THR A 1023 -11.01 -1.90 -40.91
C THR A 1023 -11.31 -2.97 -41.97
N LYS A 1024 -12.01 -2.52 -43.03
CA LYS A 1024 -12.13 -3.05 -44.40
C LYS A 1024 -12.77 -4.43 -44.52
N GLU A 1025 -13.92 -4.44 -45.21
CA GLU A 1025 -14.76 -5.58 -45.64
C GLU A 1025 -15.86 -6.03 -44.66
N SER A 1026 -17.09 -5.56 -44.87
CA SER A 1026 -18.25 -6.46 -45.07
C SER A 1026 -19.52 -5.68 -45.46
N GLU A 1027 -19.96 -5.83 -46.71
CA GLU A 1027 -21.32 -5.54 -47.19
C GLU A 1027 -22.33 -6.59 -46.68
N SER A 1028 -22.31 -6.93 -45.38
CA SER A 1028 -23.21 -7.94 -44.81
C SER A 1028 -24.15 -7.32 -43.78
N LEU A 1029 -25.46 -7.58 -43.94
CA LEU A 1029 -26.55 -7.09 -43.07
C LEU A 1029 -26.54 -7.72 -41.66
N THR A 1030 -25.63 -8.66 -41.36
CA THR A 1030 -25.50 -9.31 -40.04
C THR A 1030 -24.20 -8.90 -39.36
N SER A 1031 -24.29 -8.39 -38.13
CA SER A 1031 -23.08 -8.08 -37.34
C SER A 1031 -22.26 -9.35 -37.08
N GLN A 1032 -20.93 -9.27 -37.22
CA GLN A 1032 -20.05 -10.42 -36.93
C GLN A 1032 -20.26 -10.95 -35.50
N ALA A 1033 -20.58 -10.06 -34.55
CA ALA A 1033 -20.96 -10.42 -33.18
C ALA A 1033 -22.15 -11.42 -33.14
N ALA A 1034 -23.17 -11.24 -33.99
CA ALA A 1034 -24.32 -12.13 -34.05
C ALA A 1034 -23.95 -13.53 -34.61
N VAL A 1035 -23.03 -13.58 -35.58
CA VAL A 1035 -22.50 -14.85 -36.11
C VAL A 1035 -21.77 -15.61 -35.01
N TYR A 1036 -20.89 -14.94 -34.26
CA TYR A 1036 -20.16 -15.58 -33.17
C TYR A 1036 -21.07 -16.05 -32.04
N LYS A 1037 -22.05 -15.24 -31.61
CA LYS A 1037 -23.05 -15.65 -30.62
C LYS A 1037 -23.79 -16.91 -31.07
N ARG A 1038 -24.16 -17.00 -32.35
CA ARG A 1038 -24.83 -18.19 -32.92
C ARG A 1038 -23.97 -19.44 -32.84
N VAL A 1039 -22.66 -19.33 -33.07
CA VAL A 1039 -21.75 -20.49 -33.01
C VAL A 1039 -21.44 -20.89 -31.57
N LEU A 1040 -21.12 -19.94 -30.69
CA LEU A 1040 -20.89 -20.21 -29.26
C LEU A 1040 -22.12 -20.84 -28.59
N ARG A 1041 -23.33 -20.36 -28.93
CA ARG A 1041 -24.60 -20.91 -28.41
C ARG A 1041 -24.69 -22.43 -28.58
N LYS A 1042 -24.20 -22.98 -29.70
CA LYS A 1042 -24.25 -24.43 -29.98
C LYS A 1042 -23.47 -25.26 -28.96
N GLN A 1043 -22.53 -24.68 -28.21
CA GLN A 1043 -21.70 -25.41 -27.24
C GLN A 1043 -21.79 -24.84 -25.82
N ALA A 1044 -22.30 -23.61 -25.64
CA ALA A 1044 -22.39 -22.95 -24.34
C ALA A 1044 -23.24 -23.71 -23.31
N HIS A 1045 -24.22 -24.52 -23.74
CA HIS A 1045 -25.02 -25.34 -22.85
C HIS A 1045 -24.19 -26.40 -22.10
N ILE A 1046 -23.07 -26.84 -22.66
CA ILE A 1046 -22.14 -27.79 -22.01
C ILE A 1046 -21.52 -27.16 -20.76
N LEU A 1047 -21.14 -25.87 -20.82
CA LEU A 1047 -20.57 -25.16 -19.66
C LEU A 1047 -21.58 -25.05 -18.52
N LEU A 1048 -22.86 -24.86 -18.87
CA LEU A 1048 -23.92 -24.76 -17.89
C LEU A 1048 -24.22 -26.11 -17.24
N ILE A 1049 -24.19 -27.20 -18.02
CA ILE A 1049 -24.28 -28.57 -17.49
C ILE A 1049 -23.10 -28.85 -16.55
N ASN A 1050 -21.88 -28.51 -16.95
CA ASN A 1050 -20.68 -28.70 -16.12
C ASN A 1050 -20.81 -27.91 -14.80
N TYR A 1051 -21.24 -26.65 -14.85
CA TYR A 1051 -21.45 -25.84 -13.65
C TYR A 1051 -22.47 -26.47 -12.69
N VAL A 1052 -23.60 -26.95 -13.21
CA VAL A 1052 -24.63 -27.62 -12.40
C VAL A 1052 -24.08 -28.91 -11.79
N HIS A 1053 -23.41 -29.74 -12.59
CA HIS A 1053 -22.81 -30.98 -12.12
C HIS A 1053 -21.82 -30.72 -10.97
N MET A 1054 -21.02 -29.66 -11.08
CA MET A 1054 -20.04 -29.29 -10.09
C MET A 1054 -20.68 -28.78 -8.81
N GLN A 1055 -21.68 -27.91 -8.89
CA GLN A 1055 -22.41 -27.45 -7.70
C GLN A 1055 -23.12 -28.58 -6.96
N VAL A 1056 -23.51 -29.64 -7.66
CA VAL A 1056 -24.12 -30.83 -7.05
C VAL A 1056 -23.06 -31.79 -6.48
N SER A 1057 -21.92 -31.98 -7.15
CA SER A 1057 -20.93 -33.00 -6.78
C SER A 1057 -19.83 -32.48 -5.83
N ALA A 1058 -19.43 -31.22 -5.98
CA ALA A 1058 -18.41 -30.55 -5.20
C ALA A 1058 -18.76 -29.05 -5.09
N PRO A 1059 -19.65 -28.67 -4.14
CA PRO A 1059 -20.18 -27.32 -4.05
C PRO A 1059 -19.08 -26.27 -3.93
N LEU A 1060 -19.18 -25.21 -4.75
CA LEU A 1060 -18.28 -24.07 -4.67
C LEU A 1060 -18.48 -23.31 -3.35
N LYS A 1061 -17.44 -22.63 -2.86
CA LYS A 1061 -17.60 -21.67 -1.75
C LYS A 1061 -18.66 -20.62 -2.13
N SER A 1062 -19.43 -20.16 -1.15
CA SER A 1062 -20.48 -19.15 -1.38
C SER A 1062 -19.93 -17.88 -2.04
N SER A 1063 -18.78 -17.37 -1.56
CA SER A 1063 -18.11 -16.20 -2.12
C SER A 1063 -17.70 -16.35 -3.60
N ILE A 1064 -17.26 -17.54 -4.01
CA ILE A 1064 -16.92 -17.84 -5.42
C ILE A 1064 -18.19 -17.96 -6.25
N THR A 1065 -19.22 -18.60 -5.70
CA THR A 1065 -20.52 -18.74 -6.35
C THR A 1065 -21.09 -17.37 -6.68
N ASP A 1066 -21.12 -16.45 -5.71
CA ASP A 1066 -21.61 -15.08 -5.87
C ASP A 1066 -20.82 -14.31 -6.94
N ALA A 1067 -19.49 -14.40 -6.92
CA ALA A 1067 -18.62 -13.75 -7.89
C ALA A 1067 -18.82 -14.27 -9.34
N LEU A 1068 -19.15 -15.57 -9.48
CA LEU A 1068 -19.34 -16.22 -10.77
C LEU A 1068 -20.72 -16.00 -11.38
N MET A 1069 -21.72 -15.64 -10.56
CA MET A 1069 -23.11 -15.50 -11.00
C MET A 1069 -23.33 -14.61 -12.23
N PRO A 1070 -22.68 -13.43 -12.37
CA PRO A 1070 -22.84 -12.59 -13.57
C PRO A 1070 -22.51 -13.34 -14.86
N GLY A 1071 -21.39 -14.07 -14.91
CA GLY A 1071 -20.99 -14.88 -16.05
C GLY A 1071 -21.95 -16.04 -16.36
N ILE A 1072 -22.47 -16.70 -15.32
CA ILE A 1072 -23.49 -17.76 -15.48
C ILE A 1072 -24.79 -17.19 -16.06
N TYR A 1073 -25.23 -16.02 -15.61
CA TYR A 1073 -26.40 -15.34 -16.17
C TYR A 1073 -26.18 -14.90 -17.63
N SER A 1074 -24.98 -14.46 -18.00
CA SER A 1074 -24.66 -14.19 -19.42
C SER A 1074 -24.75 -15.45 -20.29
N LEU A 1075 -24.36 -16.62 -19.78
CA LEU A 1075 -24.56 -17.90 -20.49
C LEU A 1075 -26.05 -18.19 -20.71
N PHE A 1076 -26.90 -18.02 -19.68
CA PHE A 1076 -28.35 -18.15 -19.84
C PHE A 1076 -28.92 -17.16 -20.87
N GLY A 1077 -28.43 -15.92 -20.90
CA GLY A 1077 -28.81 -14.91 -21.90
C GLY A 1077 -28.44 -15.30 -23.34
N LEU A 1078 -27.43 -16.14 -23.53
CA LEU A 1078 -26.99 -16.61 -24.85
C LEU A 1078 -27.85 -17.77 -25.40
N LEU A 1079 -28.33 -18.67 -24.53
CA LEU A 1079 -29.02 -19.91 -24.91
C LEU A 1079 -30.47 -19.66 -25.38
N SER A 1080 -30.93 -20.43 -26.36
CA SER A 1080 -32.34 -20.43 -26.76
C SER A 1080 -33.13 -21.50 -26.01
N LYS A 1081 -34.45 -21.56 -26.24
CA LYS A 1081 -35.32 -22.59 -25.64
C LYS A 1081 -34.84 -24.01 -25.93
N LEU A 1082 -34.31 -24.25 -27.13
CA LEU A 1082 -33.82 -25.56 -27.54
C LEU A 1082 -32.62 -26.01 -26.69
N GLU A 1083 -31.59 -25.18 -26.57
CA GLU A 1083 -30.39 -25.55 -25.80
C GLU A 1083 -30.66 -25.64 -24.29
N MET A 1084 -31.59 -24.83 -23.77
CA MET A 1084 -32.04 -24.96 -22.37
C MET A 1084 -32.78 -26.29 -22.13
N GLN A 1085 -33.59 -26.76 -23.08
CA GLN A 1085 -34.25 -28.06 -22.99
C GLN A 1085 -33.23 -29.20 -23.05
N LEU A 1086 -32.23 -29.10 -23.95
CA LEU A 1086 -31.14 -30.06 -24.03
C LEU A 1086 -30.34 -30.14 -22.73
N ALA A 1087 -29.97 -28.99 -22.15
CA ALA A 1087 -29.29 -28.96 -20.85
C ALA A 1087 -30.11 -29.65 -19.75
N ASN A 1088 -31.41 -29.36 -19.66
CA ASN A 1088 -32.28 -29.99 -18.67
C ASN A 1088 -32.44 -31.51 -18.87
N GLN A 1089 -32.42 -32.00 -20.12
CA GLN A 1089 -32.52 -33.43 -20.41
C GLN A 1089 -31.25 -34.20 -20.02
N LEU A 1090 -30.08 -33.58 -20.19
CA LEU A 1090 -28.77 -34.17 -19.92
C LEU A 1090 -28.39 -34.20 -18.43
N LEU A 1091 -29.13 -33.48 -17.57
CA LEU A 1091 -28.93 -33.47 -16.13
C LEU A 1091 -29.67 -34.62 -15.43
N ASP A 1092 -29.11 -35.10 -14.32
CA ASP A 1092 -29.72 -36.06 -13.40
C ASP A 1092 -30.81 -35.41 -12.52
N LEU A 1093 -31.46 -36.17 -11.64
CA LEU A 1093 -32.60 -35.66 -10.85
C LEU A 1093 -32.21 -34.45 -9.99
N LEU A 1094 -31.08 -34.55 -9.27
CA LEU A 1094 -30.56 -33.48 -8.42
C LEU A 1094 -30.13 -32.26 -9.24
N GLY A 1095 -29.42 -32.48 -10.35
CA GLY A 1095 -29.03 -31.44 -11.28
C GLY A 1095 -30.21 -30.71 -11.90
N ARG A 1096 -31.30 -31.40 -12.25
CA ARG A 1096 -32.53 -30.77 -12.80
C ARG A 1096 -33.20 -29.84 -11.78
N VAL A 1097 -33.26 -30.25 -10.52
CA VAL A 1097 -33.81 -29.41 -9.44
C VAL A 1097 -32.96 -28.15 -9.28
N TYR A 1098 -31.63 -28.30 -9.19
CA TYR A 1098 -30.71 -27.18 -9.09
C TYR A 1098 -30.80 -26.24 -10.31
N PHE A 1099 -30.79 -26.80 -11.52
CA PHE A 1099 -30.90 -26.04 -12.77
C PHE A 1099 -32.20 -25.24 -12.87
N LYS A 1100 -33.33 -25.79 -12.39
CA LYS A 1100 -34.61 -25.07 -12.34
C LYS A 1100 -34.55 -23.87 -11.40
N ASN A 1101 -33.95 -24.04 -10.22
CA ASN A 1101 -33.75 -22.94 -9.26
C ASN A 1101 -32.81 -21.87 -9.82
N LEU A 1102 -31.71 -22.30 -10.43
CA LEU A 1102 -30.73 -21.41 -11.06
C LEU A 1102 -31.35 -20.61 -12.22
N TYR A 1103 -32.18 -21.25 -13.04
CA TYR A 1103 -32.92 -20.58 -14.12
C TYR A 1103 -33.97 -19.60 -13.60
N GLN A 1104 -34.60 -19.90 -12.46
CA GLN A 1104 -35.50 -18.97 -11.80
C GLN A 1104 -34.74 -17.75 -11.27
N GLY A 1105 -33.59 -17.95 -10.62
CA GLY A 1105 -32.69 -16.86 -10.21
C GLY A 1105 -32.26 -15.96 -11.37
N PHE A 1106 -31.95 -16.55 -12.53
CA PHE A 1106 -31.69 -15.81 -13.77
C PHE A 1106 -32.89 -14.98 -14.24
N LYS A 1107 -34.12 -15.50 -14.19
CA LYS A 1107 -35.33 -14.73 -14.55
C LYS A 1107 -35.56 -13.54 -13.62
N ASP A 1108 -35.27 -13.72 -12.34
CA ASP A 1108 -35.55 -12.73 -11.30
C ASP A 1108 -34.48 -11.61 -11.27
N HIS A 1109 -33.21 -11.95 -11.50
CA HIS A 1109 -32.06 -11.04 -11.32
C HIS A 1109 -31.19 -10.82 -12.55
N GLY A 1110 -31.12 -11.78 -13.48
CA GLY A 1110 -30.19 -11.77 -14.63
C GLY A 1110 -30.80 -11.30 -15.94
N LYS A 1111 -32.13 -11.31 -16.06
CA LYS A 1111 -32.85 -10.77 -17.20
C LYS A 1111 -33.10 -9.30 -16.93
N TRP A 1112 -32.46 -8.40 -17.69
CA TRP A 1112 -32.84 -6.99 -17.69
C TRP A 1112 -34.35 -6.94 -17.96
N LYS A 1113 -35.14 -6.57 -16.94
CA LYS A 1113 -36.49 -6.03 -17.18
C LYS A 1113 -36.20 -4.73 -17.90
N ASN A 1114 -36.43 -4.72 -19.22
CA ASN A 1114 -36.30 -3.54 -20.07
C ASN A 1114 -36.78 -2.27 -19.37
#